data_AF-A0AAD5S9K8-F1
#
_entry.id   AF-A0AAD5S9K8-F1
#
_cell.length_a   1.000
_cell.length_b   1.000
_cell.length_c   1.000
_cell.angle_alpha   90.00
_cell.angle_beta   90.00
_cell.angle_gamma   90.00
#
_symmetry.space_group_name_H-M   'P 1'
#
loop_
_entity.id
_entity.type
_entity.pdbx_description
1 polymer ?
#
loop_
_entity_poly.entity_id
_entity_poly.type
_entity_poly.pdbx_seq_one_letter_code
_entity_poly.pdbx_strand_id
1 'polypeptide(L)'
;MSQHGTPLSAEEAHLLKKDLLARQLRTEILAVTNSPLSIASLLVPPPKPEAGTQAHLLPEDPKTAFPLLSAIFNHIVVTFPALQAADEGPQHFWVSVGKFSGFLFNGVDSGGTRKQTSRRDALANKIVEGAAALLGNAVITTTELAGHGAGGANTAPSCAPTTSKDNLKLDKIEINATKIIKKKKLLSRTEICEYVISSSLNGRPAVVFRDYAAFKALHSELVRRPNASIPPLPTVPDCPSAGPAREGAQTSLARYLNAVSVPPISGALRQFLGQTEPIEHSLSEDDVAKRAEEITAALEKFRDELMAPGGMMRLKDLVAKTSDIGDLPAHYPRVFEWWTMCGAAALHRALIEDPRAPEHLRRLKSFHRGAPYGSWVAILKGTNPVTIFKAIANILLARPFGTQCLLQTVLVRGLDDEASATFEEIAELEKLVGDDGKAYKAKAYVLDAPLGGYDEERDLHEAVLGYTPDKTTFEYGAIEKLVELHWHVRRLGQLRLLVLQSVTVDLAKDLLDVAYKPLAEAYKVSSPGSFVRDLAKFLDDLIKVAESEQMKAYHSASTSAETPPLGPFVSLISRHQHRIYRFVREAFNASPGNTASLADIATWVDTVAEFLRGYGPTVDLNKVVNENTKDTEGLKRDLGKLQERKEKRREG
;
A
#
# COMPACT_ATOMS: atom_id res chain seq x y z
N MET A 1 -44.56 33.25 10.53
CA MET A 1 -45.06 31.91 10.89
C MET A 1 -43.91 30.94 10.67
N SER A 2 -43.27 30.52 11.76
CA SER A 2 -42.05 29.70 11.77
C SER A 2 -42.35 28.28 11.30
N GLN A 3 -41.77 27.88 10.17
CA GLN A 3 -41.65 26.46 9.83
C GLN A 3 -40.53 25.88 10.72
N HIS A 4 -40.91 25.28 11.85
CA HIS A 4 -40.04 24.40 12.59
C HIS A 4 -39.86 23.12 11.76
N GLY A 5 -38.77 23.05 11.00
CA GLY A 5 -38.30 21.80 10.42
C GLY A 5 -38.01 20.80 11.55
N THR A 6 -38.40 19.55 11.34
CA THR A 6 -38.06 18.42 12.21
C THR A 6 -36.55 18.44 12.50
N PRO A 7 -36.10 18.30 13.75
CA PRO A 7 -34.67 18.27 14.06
C PRO A 7 -34.01 17.10 13.32
N LEU A 8 -32.95 17.40 12.58
CA LEU A 8 -32.14 16.41 11.87
C LEU A 8 -31.65 15.34 12.84
N SER A 9 -31.72 14.06 12.44
CA SER A 9 -31.09 12.98 13.21
C SER A 9 -29.57 13.15 13.24
N ALA A 10 -28.89 12.54 14.23
CA ALA A 10 -27.43 12.61 14.35
C ALA A 10 -26.70 12.09 13.10
N GLU A 11 -27.27 11.07 12.43
CA GLU A 11 -26.73 10.52 11.19
C GLU A 11 -26.90 11.51 10.02
N GLU A 12 -28.08 12.12 9.88
CA GLU A 12 -28.36 13.12 8.85
C GLU A 12 -27.50 14.38 9.02
N ALA A 13 -27.27 14.81 10.27
CA ALA A 13 -26.41 15.93 10.59
C ALA A 13 -24.93 15.65 10.22
N HIS A 14 -24.43 14.44 10.49
CA HIS A 14 -23.07 14.04 10.11
C HIS A 14 -22.89 13.99 8.58
N LEU A 15 -23.87 13.45 7.86
CA LEU A 15 -23.85 13.40 6.40
C LEU A 15 -23.89 14.80 5.77
N LEU A 16 -24.74 15.68 6.29
CA LEU A 16 -24.83 17.07 5.85
C LEU A 16 -23.51 17.81 6.08
N LYS A 17 -22.90 17.63 7.25
CA LYS A 17 -21.59 18.19 7.59
C LYS A 17 -20.52 17.74 6.61
N LYS A 18 -20.48 16.44 6.29
CA LYS A 18 -19.53 15.88 5.31
C LYS A 18 -19.70 16.52 3.93
N ASP A 19 -20.94 16.68 3.45
CA ASP A 19 -21.20 17.27 2.13
C ASP A 19 -20.80 18.75 2.07
N LEU A 20 -21.13 19.52 3.11
CA LEU A 20 -20.74 20.92 3.22
C LEU A 20 -19.21 21.10 3.23
N LEU A 21 -18.49 20.25 3.96
CA LEU A 21 -17.03 20.22 3.95
C LEU A 21 -16.50 19.87 2.55
N ALA A 22 -17.07 18.87 1.87
CA ALA A 22 -16.66 18.50 0.52
C ALA A 22 -16.87 19.64 -0.48
N ARG A 23 -17.99 20.35 -0.41
CA ARG A 23 -18.26 21.54 -1.25
C ARG A 23 -17.25 22.65 -0.99
N GLN A 24 -17.01 22.98 0.27
CA GLN A 24 -16.05 24.02 0.64
C GLN A 24 -14.63 23.68 0.19
N LEU A 25 -14.21 22.41 0.37
CA LEU A 25 -12.91 21.95 -0.13
C LEU A 25 -12.80 22.11 -1.65
N ARG A 26 -13.85 21.80 -2.43
CA ARG A 26 -13.83 22.02 -3.89
C ARG A 26 -13.61 23.49 -4.23
N THR A 27 -14.34 24.39 -3.58
CA THR A 27 -14.21 25.84 -3.79
C THR A 27 -12.81 26.32 -3.45
N GLU A 28 -12.26 25.91 -2.30
CA GLU A 28 -10.91 26.30 -1.89
C GLU A 28 -9.83 25.71 -2.81
N ILE A 29 -9.96 24.44 -3.24
CA ILE A 29 -9.01 23.82 -4.20
C ILE A 29 -9.00 24.59 -5.51
N LEU A 30 -10.16 24.94 -6.06
CA LEU A 30 -10.26 25.72 -7.30
C LEU A 30 -9.65 27.12 -7.13
N ALA A 31 -9.87 27.76 -5.99
CA ALA A 31 -9.28 29.06 -5.69
C ALA A 31 -7.75 28.97 -5.55
N VAL A 32 -7.23 27.91 -4.93
CA VAL A 32 -5.78 27.65 -4.82
C VAL A 32 -5.17 27.40 -6.19
N THR A 33 -5.77 26.58 -7.06
CA THR A 33 -5.21 26.27 -8.38
C THR A 33 -5.13 27.49 -9.29
N ASN A 34 -6.03 28.46 -9.11
CA ASN A 34 -6.07 29.71 -9.88
C ASN A 34 -5.22 30.83 -9.24
N SER A 35 -4.66 30.61 -8.05
CA SER A 35 -3.86 31.59 -7.32
C SER A 35 -2.45 31.73 -7.91
N PRO A 36 -1.87 32.94 -7.99
CA PRO A 36 -0.53 33.15 -8.55
C PRO A 36 0.60 32.43 -7.80
N LEU A 37 0.40 32.14 -6.51
CA LEU A 37 1.33 31.34 -5.70
C LEU A 37 0.81 29.93 -5.42
N SER A 38 -0.31 29.55 -6.03
CA SER A 38 -0.90 28.22 -5.94
C SER A 38 -0.99 27.76 -4.46
N ILE A 39 -0.48 26.57 -4.15
CA ILE A 39 -0.45 25.96 -2.82
C ILE A 39 0.23 26.86 -1.77
N ALA A 40 1.21 27.68 -2.16
CA ALA A 40 1.89 28.58 -1.21
C ALA A 40 0.99 29.71 -0.69
N SER A 41 -0.15 29.97 -1.34
CA SER A 41 -1.17 30.90 -0.83
C SER A 41 -1.83 30.44 0.48
N LEU A 42 -1.65 29.17 0.86
CA LEU A 42 -2.16 28.60 2.12
C LEU A 42 -1.28 28.93 3.33
N LEU A 43 -0.02 29.35 3.13
CA LEU A 43 0.97 29.54 4.19
C LEU A 43 0.60 30.67 5.16
N VAL A 44 0.88 30.46 6.44
CA VAL A 44 0.76 31.49 7.50
C VAL A 44 2.10 31.64 8.23
N PRO A 45 2.70 32.84 8.28
CA PRO A 45 2.30 34.07 7.57
C PRO A 45 2.43 33.92 6.03
N PRO A 46 1.69 34.72 5.24
CA PRO A 46 1.78 34.67 3.78
C PRO A 46 3.21 34.98 3.32
N PRO A 47 3.67 34.35 2.22
CA PRO A 47 5.00 34.58 1.68
C PRO A 47 5.19 36.05 1.29
N LYS A 48 6.38 36.59 1.53
CA LYS A 48 6.71 37.96 1.11
C LYS A 48 6.68 38.02 -0.43
N PRO A 49 5.96 38.97 -1.03
CA PRO A 49 5.96 39.12 -2.48
C PRO A 49 7.38 39.46 -2.97
N GLU A 50 7.89 38.70 -3.94
CA GLU A 50 9.13 39.05 -4.64
C GLU A 50 8.90 40.31 -5.47
N ALA A 51 9.96 41.09 -5.72
CA ALA A 51 9.86 42.31 -6.52
C ALA A 51 9.31 41.98 -7.93
N GLY A 52 8.08 42.40 -8.22
CA GLY A 52 7.38 42.13 -9.48
C GLY A 52 6.21 41.14 -9.39
N THR A 53 6.02 40.45 -8.26
CA THR A 53 4.79 39.66 -8.03
C THR A 53 3.63 40.61 -7.70
N GLN A 54 2.46 40.39 -8.29
CA GLN A 54 1.24 41.16 -8.02
C GLN A 54 0.77 40.94 -6.57
N ALA A 55 1.38 41.66 -5.62
CA ALA A 55 1.16 41.53 -4.18
C ALA A 55 -0.32 41.71 -3.77
N HIS A 56 -1.10 42.43 -4.58
CA HIS A 56 -2.53 42.67 -4.38
C HIS A 56 -3.43 41.45 -4.66
N LEU A 57 -2.89 40.39 -5.27
CA LEU A 57 -3.64 39.15 -5.55
C LEU A 57 -3.44 38.07 -4.48
N LEU A 58 -2.57 38.30 -3.50
CA LEU A 58 -2.43 37.41 -2.36
C LEU A 58 -3.46 37.76 -1.31
N PRO A 59 -4.18 36.76 -0.74
CA PRO A 59 -5.15 37.04 0.31
C PRO A 59 -4.44 37.67 1.52
N GLU A 60 -5.00 38.78 2.02
CA GLU A 60 -4.46 39.51 3.18
C GLU A 60 -4.38 38.61 4.41
N ASP A 61 -5.39 37.75 4.61
CA ASP A 61 -5.37 36.66 5.60
C ASP A 61 -5.74 35.31 4.95
N PRO A 62 -4.75 34.41 4.76
CA PRO A 62 -4.97 33.06 4.25
C PRO A 62 -5.96 32.24 5.08
N LYS A 63 -6.09 32.51 6.39
CA LYS A 63 -7.02 31.78 7.26
C LYS A 63 -8.48 32.09 6.96
N THR A 64 -8.77 33.32 6.51
CA THR A 64 -10.13 33.70 6.12
C THR A 64 -10.42 33.30 4.69
N ALA A 65 -9.43 33.37 3.80
CA ALA A 65 -9.60 32.99 2.39
C ALA A 65 -9.75 31.47 2.20
N PHE A 66 -9.06 30.67 3.03
CA PHE A 66 -9.04 29.21 2.94
C PHE A 66 -9.24 28.57 4.31
N PRO A 67 -10.45 28.66 4.90
CA PRO A 67 -10.70 28.25 6.27
C PRO A 67 -10.41 26.76 6.52
N LEU A 68 -10.59 25.87 5.53
CA LEU A 68 -10.26 24.46 5.66
C LEU A 68 -8.81 24.17 5.27
N LEU A 69 -8.41 24.53 4.05
CA LEU A 69 -7.11 24.17 3.50
C LEU A 69 -5.98 24.88 4.22
N SER A 70 -6.09 26.18 4.55
CA SER A 70 -5.03 26.87 5.30
C SER A 70 -4.87 26.30 6.70
N ALA A 71 -5.97 25.96 7.38
CA ALA A 71 -5.92 25.35 8.70
C ALA A 71 -5.21 23.98 8.68
N ILE A 72 -5.64 23.07 7.79
CA ILE A 72 -5.03 21.74 7.65
C ILE A 72 -3.56 21.86 7.25
N PHE A 73 -3.27 22.71 6.27
CA PHE A 73 -1.94 22.86 5.71
C PHE A 73 -0.95 23.38 6.75
N ASN A 74 -1.30 24.41 7.52
CA ASN A 74 -0.38 24.96 8.52
C ASN A 74 -0.26 24.08 9.77
N HIS A 75 -1.29 23.30 10.14
CA HIS A 75 -1.22 22.44 11.33
C HIS A 75 -0.60 21.07 11.06
N ILE A 76 -0.78 20.50 9.87
CA ILE A 76 -0.31 19.15 9.51
C ILE A 76 0.89 19.21 8.58
N VAL A 77 0.75 19.95 7.47
CA VAL A 77 1.69 19.84 6.35
C VAL A 77 2.96 20.65 6.59
N VAL A 78 2.82 21.88 7.12
CA VAL A 78 3.95 22.76 7.44
C VAL A 78 4.73 22.29 8.67
N THR A 79 4.06 21.67 9.65
CA THR A 79 4.68 21.16 10.89
C THR A 79 5.49 19.88 10.69
N PHE A 80 5.54 19.33 9.48
CA PHE A 80 6.26 18.10 9.20
C PHE A 80 7.75 18.22 9.60
N PRO A 81 8.29 17.36 10.47
CA PRO A 81 9.61 17.58 11.07
C PRO A 81 10.77 17.61 10.09
N ALA A 82 10.73 16.77 9.05
CA ALA A 82 11.77 16.77 8.03
C ALA A 82 11.85 18.12 7.28
N LEU A 83 10.69 18.77 7.13
CA LEU A 83 10.58 20.08 6.52
C LEU A 83 11.08 21.19 7.45
N GLN A 84 10.79 21.09 8.75
CA GLN A 84 11.33 22.00 9.77
C GLN A 84 12.86 21.94 9.88
N ALA A 85 13.42 20.78 9.56
CA ALA A 85 14.84 20.50 9.62
C ALA A 85 15.62 20.87 8.36
N ALA A 86 14.96 21.38 7.32
CA ALA A 86 15.57 21.83 6.07
C ALA A 86 16.31 23.16 6.24
N ASP A 87 17.39 23.36 5.48
CA ASP A 87 18.33 24.48 5.67
C ASP A 87 17.65 25.87 5.50
N GLU A 88 16.71 25.99 4.56
CA GLU A 88 15.96 27.23 4.27
C GLU A 88 14.56 27.27 4.92
N GLY A 89 14.23 26.22 5.69
CA GLY A 89 12.97 26.10 6.42
C GLY A 89 11.73 25.80 5.57
N PRO A 90 10.56 25.64 6.21
CA PRO A 90 9.34 25.16 5.58
C PRO A 90 8.71 26.15 4.59
N GLN A 91 8.85 27.46 4.84
CA GLN A 91 8.25 28.48 3.98
C GLN A 91 8.89 28.51 2.61
N HIS A 92 10.23 28.44 2.54
CA HIS A 92 10.95 28.44 1.27
C HIS A 92 10.51 27.26 0.39
N PHE A 93 10.54 26.04 0.95
CA PHE A 93 10.10 24.83 0.26
C PHE A 93 8.69 24.95 -0.31
N TRP A 94 7.72 25.43 0.48
CA TRP A 94 6.35 25.56 -0.01
C TRP A 94 6.17 26.66 -1.04
N VAL A 95 6.99 27.71 -1.01
CA VAL A 95 7.05 28.71 -2.11
C VAL A 95 7.58 28.07 -3.39
N SER A 96 8.65 27.25 -3.32
CA SER A 96 9.15 26.47 -4.48
C SER A 96 8.07 25.54 -5.05
N VAL A 97 7.35 24.80 -4.18
CA VAL A 97 6.20 23.97 -4.57
C VAL A 97 5.07 24.81 -5.15
N GLY A 98 4.79 25.99 -4.59
CA GLY A 98 3.79 26.93 -5.11
C GLY A 98 4.11 27.40 -6.52
N LYS A 99 5.35 27.82 -6.78
CA LYS A 99 5.83 28.20 -8.11
C LYS A 99 5.73 27.03 -9.09
N PHE A 100 6.26 25.85 -8.72
CA PHE A 100 6.19 24.66 -9.56
C PHE A 100 4.75 24.23 -9.87
N SER A 101 3.89 24.20 -8.86
CA SER A 101 2.48 23.84 -9.04
C SER A 101 1.71 24.87 -9.86
N GLY A 102 2.03 26.16 -9.75
CA GLY A 102 1.50 27.20 -10.64
C GLY A 102 1.88 26.94 -12.11
N PHE A 103 3.13 26.58 -12.41
CA PHE A 103 3.55 26.17 -13.76
C PHE A 103 2.89 24.87 -14.21
N LEU A 104 2.69 23.92 -13.30
CA LEU A 104 2.01 22.66 -13.60
C LEU A 104 0.54 22.90 -13.96
N PHE A 105 -0.19 23.63 -13.12
CA PHE A 105 -1.63 23.86 -13.30
C PHE A 105 -1.94 24.78 -14.49
N ASN A 106 -1.10 25.79 -14.75
CA ASN A 106 -1.31 26.71 -15.86
C ASN A 106 -0.63 26.26 -17.17
N GLY A 107 0.43 25.45 -17.09
CA GLY A 107 1.28 25.08 -18.22
C GLY A 107 1.11 23.65 -18.72
N VAL A 108 0.54 22.74 -17.92
CA VAL A 108 0.25 21.36 -18.32
C VAL A 108 -1.25 21.18 -18.43
N ASP A 109 -1.73 21.04 -19.66
CA ASP A 109 -3.14 20.84 -19.94
C ASP A 109 -3.55 19.42 -19.55
N SER A 110 -4.58 19.34 -18.72
CA SER A 110 -5.19 18.11 -18.28
C SER A 110 -6.10 17.45 -19.31
N GLY A 111 -6.33 18.08 -20.46
CA GLY A 111 -7.22 17.61 -21.51
C GLY A 111 -6.99 16.15 -21.93
N GLY A 112 -8.01 15.60 -22.58
CA GLY A 112 -8.07 14.21 -22.99
C GLY A 112 -9.43 13.85 -23.57
N THR A 113 -9.61 12.59 -23.95
CA THR A 113 -10.93 12.09 -24.35
C THR A 113 -11.89 12.09 -23.16
N ARG A 114 -13.20 12.10 -23.42
CA ARG A 114 -14.25 12.06 -22.38
C ARG A 114 -13.99 11.01 -21.30
N LYS A 115 -13.53 9.81 -21.69
CA LYS A 115 -13.19 8.72 -20.76
C LYS A 115 -12.06 9.07 -19.79
N GLN A 116 -11.04 9.81 -20.25
CA GLN A 116 -9.89 10.20 -19.44
C GLN A 116 -10.27 11.31 -18.45
N THR A 117 -11.01 12.32 -18.90
CA THR A 117 -11.49 13.43 -18.06
C THR A 117 -12.41 12.91 -16.95
N SER A 118 -13.44 12.13 -17.27
CA SER A 118 -14.36 11.61 -16.25
C SER A 118 -13.68 10.66 -15.24
N ARG A 119 -12.64 9.91 -15.64
CA ARG A 119 -11.84 9.09 -14.71
C ARG A 119 -11.08 9.95 -13.70
N ARG A 120 -10.51 11.06 -14.14
CA ARG A 120 -9.79 12.02 -13.28
C ARG A 120 -10.76 12.72 -12.34
N ASP A 121 -11.92 13.13 -12.83
CA ASP A 121 -12.95 13.76 -12.01
C ASP A 121 -13.51 12.79 -10.97
N ALA A 122 -13.70 11.53 -11.33
CA ALA A 122 -14.08 10.49 -10.37
C ALA A 122 -13.00 10.29 -9.28
N LEU A 123 -11.72 10.33 -9.64
CA LEU A 123 -10.61 10.24 -8.69
C LEU A 123 -10.55 11.47 -7.78
N ALA A 124 -10.62 12.68 -8.35
CA ALA A 124 -10.61 13.94 -7.61
C ALA A 124 -11.78 13.99 -6.62
N ASN A 125 -12.98 13.61 -7.07
CA ASN A 125 -14.14 13.49 -6.20
C ASN A 125 -13.92 12.48 -5.07
N LYS A 126 -13.34 11.30 -5.34
CA LYS A 126 -13.02 10.34 -4.27
C LYS A 126 -12.04 10.90 -3.25
N ILE A 127 -11.03 11.66 -3.68
CA ILE A 127 -10.05 12.29 -2.79
C ILE A 127 -10.74 13.35 -1.93
N VAL A 128 -11.55 14.23 -2.54
CA VAL A 128 -12.30 15.28 -1.82
C VAL A 128 -13.28 14.66 -0.82
N GLU A 129 -14.04 13.65 -1.22
CA GLU A 129 -14.98 12.93 -0.33
C GLU A 129 -14.25 12.24 0.82
N GLY A 130 -13.08 11.66 0.56
CA GLY A 130 -12.22 11.07 1.59
C GLY A 130 -11.69 12.12 2.57
N ALA A 131 -11.19 13.25 2.07
CA ALA A 131 -10.74 14.37 2.89
C ALA A 131 -11.88 14.96 3.73
N ALA A 132 -13.07 15.15 3.14
CA ALA A 132 -14.25 15.64 3.83
C ALA A 132 -14.72 14.66 4.92
N ALA A 133 -14.65 13.35 4.68
CA ALA A 133 -14.97 12.34 5.69
C ALA A 133 -13.97 12.38 6.87
N LEU A 134 -12.67 12.52 6.60
CA LEU A 134 -11.65 12.69 7.63
C LEU A 134 -11.89 13.97 8.46
N LEU A 135 -12.23 15.07 7.78
CA LEU A 135 -12.50 16.36 8.44
C LEU A 135 -13.84 16.40 9.18
N GLY A 136 -14.83 15.60 8.78
CA GLY A 136 -16.12 15.53 9.47
C GLY A 136 -16.01 15.18 10.95
N ASN A 137 -14.97 14.40 11.31
CA ASN A 137 -14.63 14.05 12.69
C ASN A 137 -13.71 15.10 13.35
N ALA A 138 -12.84 15.75 12.57
CA ALA A 138 -11.84 16.70 13.06
C ALA A 138 -12.39 18.12 13.29
N VAL A 139 -13.41 18.53 12.54
CA VAL A 139 -13.97 19.89 12.59
C VAL A 139 -15.16 19.91 13.54
N ILE A 140 -15.07 20.63 14.65
CA ILE A 140 -16.20 20.82 15.57
C ILE A 140 -17.03 22.02 15.12
N THR A 141 -18.34 21.83 14.94
CA THR A 141 -19.30 22.93 14.67
C THR A 141 -19.51 23.77 15.94
N THR A 142 -19.85 25.05 15.78
CA THR A 142 -20.22 25.94 16.90
C THR A 142 -21.40 25.40 17.72
N THR A 143 -22.29 24.60 17.11
CA THR A 143 -23.38 23.87 17.78
C THR A 143 -22.92 22.66 18.58
N GLU A 144 -21.90 21.93 18.11
CA GLU A 144 -21.32 20.78 18.84
C GLU A 144 -20.48 21.26 20.04
N LEU A 145 -19.82 22.41 19.93
CA LEU A 145 -19.02 23.02 21.02
C LEU A 145 -19.88 23.37 22.25
N ALA A 146 -21.14 23.74 22.05
CA ALA A 146 -22.10 24.02 23.13
C ALA A 146 -22.60 22.74 23.83
N GLY A 147 -22.49 21.57 23.20
CA GLY A 147 -22.92 20.27 23.74
C GLY A 147 -21.82 19.46 24.44
N HIS A 148 -20.54 19.76 24.20
CA HIS A 148 -19.39 18.99 24.74
C HIS A 148 -18.93 19.44 26.15
N GLY A 149 -19.85 19.89 26.98
CA GLY A 149 -19.61 20.03 28.41
C GLY A 149 -19.47 18.66 29.08
N ALA A 150 -18.24 18.34 29.50
CA ALA A 150 -17.86 17.22 30.39
C ALA A 150 -18.10 15.78 29.90
N GLY A 151 -17.00 15.10 29.56
CA GLY A 151 -16.81 13.67 29.84
C GLY A 151 -17.65 12.68 29.04
N GLY A 152 -17.42 12.54 27.74
CA GLY A 152 -17.97 11.47 26.91
C GLY A 152 -16.88 10.57 26.33
N ALA A 153 -16.23 9.75 27.16
CA ALA A 153 -15.43 8.65 26.66
C ALA A 153 -16.39 7.60 26.08
N ASN A 154 -16.30 7.34 24.77
CA ASN A 154 -16.99 6.23 24.13
C ASN A 154 -16.49 4.91 24.74
N THR A 155 -17.18 4.41 25.76
CA THR A 155 -17.00 3.06 26.28
C THR A 155 -17.67 2.08 25.33
N ALA A 156 -16.87 1.37 24.54
CA ALA A 156 -17.29 0.17 23.84
C ALA A 156 -17.49 -0.99 24.84
N PRO A 157 -18.39 -1.95 24.55
CA PRO A 157 -18.74 -3.04 25.46
C PRO A 157 -17.56 -4.00 25.68
N SER A 158 -17.41 -4.40 26.95
CA SER A 158 -16.47 -5.43 27.41
C SER A 158 -16.84 -6.79 26.80
N CYS A 159 -16.01 -7.32 25.91
CA CYS A 159 -16.12 -8.71 25.45
C CYS A 159 -15.03 -9.55 26.12
N ALA A 160 -15.45 -10.54 26.92
CA ALA A 160 -14.58 -11.46 27.63
C ALA A 160 -13.86 -12.42 26.65
N PRO A 161 -12.63 -12.87 26.94
CA PRO A 161 -11.89 -13.75 26.05
C PRO A 161 -12.47 -15.17 26.11
N THR A 162 -13.16 -15.62 25.06
CA THR A 162 -13.34 -17.05 24.82
C THR A 162 -12.14 -17.59 24.05
N THR A 163 -11.17 -18.14 24.78
CA THR A 163 -10.13 -18.98 24.17
C THR A 163 -10.78 -20.29 23.69
N SER A 164 -11.06 -20.42 22.38
CA SER A 164 -11.29 -21.74 21.79
C SER A 164 -9.93 -22.43 21.68
N LYS A 165 -9.65 -23.32 22.64
CA LYS A 165 -8.59 -24.31 22.48
C LYS A 165 -9.08 -25.31 21.43
N ASP A 166 -8.66 -25.15 20.18
CA ASP A 166 -8.89 -26.14 19.13
C ASP A 166 -8.19 -27.45 19.51
N ASN A 167 -8.93 -28.33 20.17
CA ASN A 167 -8.47 -29.66 20.53
C ASN A 167 -8.47 -30.52 19.27
N LEU A 168 -7.38 -30.48 18.53
CA LEU A 168 -7.15 -31.36 17.39
C LEU A 168 -7.03 -32.81 17.87
N LYS A 169 -7.95 -33.68 17.41
CA LYS A 169 -7.98 -35.10 17.74
C LYS A 169 -7.35 -35.91 16.61
N LEU A 170 -6.37 -36.74 16.96
CA LEU A 170 -5.74 -37.68 16.02
C LEU A 170 -6.52 -38.99 16.09
N ASP A 171 -7.20 -39.36 15.01
CA ASP A 171 -8.20 -40.44 15.01
C ASP A 171 -7.56 -41.83 14.78
N LYS A 172 -6.44 -41.90 14.05
CA LYS A 172 -5.78 -43.18 13.71
C LYS A 172 -4.30 -43.00 13.38
N ILE A 173 -3.41 -43.86 13.91
CA ILE A 173 -2.01 -44.01 13.47
C ILE A 173 -1.71 -45.49 13.26
N GLU A 174 -1.28 -45.87 12.07
CA GLU A 174 -0.81 -47.22 11.73
C GLU A 174 0.55 -47.15 11.02
N ILE A 175 1.43 -48.12 11.31
CA ILE A 175 2.75 -48.25 10.65
C ILE A 175 2.77 -49.58 9.90
N ASN A 176 2.57 -49.54 8.58
CA ASN A 176 2.18 -50.74 7.81
C ASN A 176 3.38 -51.50 7.23
N ALA A 177 4.30 -50.81 6.55
CA ALA A 177 5.38 -51.46 5.81
C ALA A 177 6.75 -50.79 6.06
N THR A 178 7.82 -51.58 6.00
CA THR A 178 9.19 -51.07 5.89
C THR A 178 9.65 -51.21 4.44
N LYS A 179 10.12 -50.11 3.85
CA LYS A 179 10.72 -50.06 2.51
C LYS A 179 12.22 -49.90 2.68
N ILE A 180 12.99 -50.83 2.10
CA ILE A 180 14.46 -50.76 2.11
C ILE A 180 14.92 -50.01 0.87
N ILE A 181 15.55 -48.86 1.05
CA ILE A 181 16.12 -48.06 -0.04
C ILE A 181 17.64 -48.18 0.01
N LYS A 182 18.24 -48.66 -1.08
CA LYS A 182 19.71 -48.78 -1.22
C LYS A 182 20.24 -47.51 -1.88
N LYS A 183 20.93 -46.64 -1.13
CA LYS A 183 21.60 -45.45 -1.70
C LYS A 183 23.06 -45.79 -2.02
N LYS A 184 23.48 -45.56 -3.28
CA LYS A 184 24.90 -45.58 -3.68
C LYS A 184 25.50 -44.22 -3.37
N LYS A 185 26.50 -44.16 -2.49
CA LYS A 185 27.45 -43.04 -2.41
C LYS A 185 28.75 -43.45 -3.11
N LEU A 186 29.57 -42.47 -3.49
CA LEU A 186 30.76 -42.60 -4.34
C LEU A 186 31.74 -43.72 -3.90
N LEU A 187 31.75 -44.11 -2.61
CA LEU A 187 32.62 -45.15 -2.03
C LEU A 187 31.91 -46.11 -1.04
N SER A 188 30.58 -46.05 -0.87
CA SER A 188 29.86 -46.94 0.06
C SER A 188 28.38 -47.12 -0.29
N ARG A 189 27.85 -48.32 -0.02
CA ARG A 189 26.44 -48.68 -0.21
C ARG A 189 25.78 -48.68 1.17
N THR A 190 24.83 -47.77 1.38
CA THR A 190 24.08 -47.68 2.65
C THR A 190 22.64 -48.10 2.41
N GLU A 191 22.15 -49.02 3.24
CA GLU A 191 20.76 -49.49 3.22
C GLU A 191 20.00 -48.71 4.30
N ILE A 192 18.95 -47.97 3.90
CA ILE A 192 18.11 -47.19 4.82
C ILE A 192 16.72 -47.80 4.80
N CYS A 193 16.16 -48.03 5.99
CA CYS A 193 14.81 -48.56 6.15
C CYS A 193 13.85 -47.43 6.50
N GLU A 194 12.86 -47.23 5.62
CA GLU A 194 11.79 -46.25 5.80
C GLU A 194 10.50 -46.96 6.23
N TYR A 195 9.84 -46.42 7.24
CA TYR A 195 8.54 -46.83 7.74
C TYR A 195 7.44 -46.05 7.03
N VAL A 196 6.41 -46.76 6.58
CA VAL A 196 5.18 -46.17 6.03
C VAL A 196 4.22 -45.88 7.17
N ILE A 197 4.00 -44.61 7.45
CA ILE A 197 3.12 -44.12 8.52
C ILE A 197 1.83 -43.62 7.86
N SER A 198 0.71 -44.25 8.19
CA SER A 198 -0.63 -43.76 7.83
C SER A 198 -1.27 -43.13 9.06
N SER A 199 -1.68 -41.87 8.94
CA SER A 199 -2.31 -41.12 10.03
C SER A 199 -3.60 -40.45 9.57
N SER A 200 -4.59 -40.34 10.46
CA SER A 200 -5.82 -39.58 10.23
C SER A 200 -5.94 -38.48 11.28
N LEU A 201 -6.04 -37.22 10.84
CA LEU A 201 -6.27 -36.05 11.70
C LEU A 201 -7.57 -35.37 11.26
N ASN A 202 -8.58 -35.32 12.12
CA ASN A 202 -9.92 -34.79 11.80
C ASN A 202 -10.48 -35.37 10.48
N GLY A 203 -10.35 -36.68 10.28
CA GLY A 203 -10.79 -37.36 9.05
C GLY A 203 -9.92 -37.21 7.79
N ARG A 204 -8.78 -36.50 7.83
CA ARG A 204 -7.82 -36.45 6.70
C ARG A 204 -6.76 -37.56 6.79
N PRO A 205 -6.74 -38.54 5.87
CA PRO A 205 -5.68 -39.54 5.81
C PRO A 205 -4.41 -38.96 5.17
N ALA A 206 -3.27 -39.13 5.82
CA ALA A 206 -1.95 -38.83 5.28
C ALA A 206 -1.06 -40.06 5.36
N VAL A 207 -0.32 -40.35 4.29
CA VAL A 207 0.64 -41.46 4.22
C VAL A 207 2.03 -40.89 3.98
N VAL A 208 2.95 -41.15 4.90
CA VAL A 208 4.28 -40.54 4.91
C VAL A 208 5.35 -41.59 5.17
N PHE A 209 6.49 -41.43 4.48
CA PHE A 209 7.66 -42.28 4.62
C PHE A 209 8.68 -41.61 5.53
N ARG A 210 9.12 -42.30 6.59
CA ARG A 210 10.10 -41.79 7.58
C ARG A 210 11.10 -42.86 7.98
N ASP A 211 12.37 -42.50 8.08
CA ASP A 211 13.42 -43.37 8.62
C ASP A 211 13.54 -43.22 10.14
N TYR A 212 14.28 -44.12 10.80
CA TYR A 212 14.48 -44.06 12.25
C TYR A 212 15.26 -42.81 12.70
N ALA A 213 16.05 -42.20 11.82
CA ALA A 213 16.72 -40.93 12.09
C ALA A 213 15.70 -39.77 12.24
N ALA A 214 14.64 -39.75 11.44
CA ALA A 214 13.55 -38.79 11.58
C ALA A 214 12.80 -38.95 12.92
N PHE A 215 12.65 -40.18 13.43
CA PHE A 215 12.09 -40.41 14.78
C PHE A 215 12.99 -39.85 15.89
N LYS A 216 14.32 -39.99 15.78
CA LYS A 216 15.28 -39.38 16.71
C LYS A 216 15.24 -37.85 16.65
N ALA A 217 15.10 -37.28 15.45
CA ALA A 217 14.98 -35.84 15.27
C ALA A 217 13.70 -35.31 15.94
N LEU A 218 12.55 -35.95 15.69
CA LEU A 218 11.28 -35.62 16.35
C LEU A 218 11.40 -35.71 17.89
N HIS A 219 11.97 -36.81 18.41
CA HIS A 219 12.11 -37.00 19.86
C HIS A 219 12.99 -35.91 20.50
N SER A 220 14.12 -35.56 19.89
CA SER A 220 14.99 -34.51 20.43
C SER A 220 14.33 -33.13 20.42
N GLU A 221 13.49 -32.83 19.43
CA GLU A 221 12.72 -31.59 19.36
C GLU A 221 11.59 -31.52 20.39
N LEU A 222 10.96 -32.65 20.70
CA LEU A 222 9.92 -32.75 21.73
C LEU A 222 10.52 -32.58 23.12
N VAL A 223 11.63 -33.27 23.43
CA VAL A 223 12.31 -33.23 24.74
C VAL A 223 12.88 -31.84 25.04
N ARG A 224 13.20 -31.05 24.01
CA ARG A 224 13.70 -29.67 24.16
C ARG A 224 12.67 -28.70 24.76
N ARG A 225 11.37 -29.06 24.78
CA ARG A 225 10.29 -28.18 25.25
C ARG A 225 10.09 -28.33 26.76
N PRO A 226 10.07 -27.24 27.55
CA PRO A 226 9.77 -27.32 28.98
C PRO A 226 8.30 -27.72 29.19
N ASN A 227 8.05 -28.62 30.16
CA ASN A 227 6.73 -29.08 30.64
C ASN A 227 5.99 -30.19 29.85
N ALA A 228 6.68 -31.04 29.07
CA ALA A 228 6.06 -32.21 28.44
C ALA A 228 6.63 -33.53 28.99
N SER A 229 5.79 -34.37 29.61
CA SER A 229 6.15 -35.75 30.00
C SER A 229 6.17 -36.64 28.76
N ILE A 230 7.33 -36.75 28.10
CA ILE A 230 7.50 -37.50 26.85
C ILE A 230 8.09 -38.90 27.17
N PRO A 231 7.47 -40.00 26.69
CA PRO A 231 8.03 -41.34 26.88
C PRO A 231 9.37 -41.50 26.12
N PRO A 232 10.27 -42.38 26.59
CA PRO A 232 11.54 -42.63 25.90
C PRO A 232 11.31 -43.23 24.51
N LEU A 233 12.14 -42.83 23.54
CA LEU A 233 12.09 -43.38 22.18
C LEU A 233 12.47 -44.87 22.18
N PRO A 234 11.65 -45.79 21.61
CA PRO A 234 11.98 -47.21 21.55
C PRO A 234 13.19 -47.50 20.68
N THR A 235 14.11 -48.33 21.18
CA THR A 235 15.27 -48.80 20.40
C THR A 235 14.85 -49.85 19.38
N VAL A 236 15.16 -49.61 18.11
CA VAL A 236 14.82 -50.50 17.00
C VAL A 236 16.11 -51.02 16.35
N PRO A 237 16.22 -52.32 16.01
CA PRO A 237 17.38 -52.86 15.30
C PRO A 237 17.55 -52.24 13.91
N ASP A 238 18.80 -52.12 13.45
CA ASP A 238 19.11 -51.57 12.14
C ASP A 238 18.58 -52.47 11.02
N CYS A 239 17.61 -51.94 10.26
CA CYS A 239 17.01 -52.58 9.09
C CYS A 239 16.53 -54.05 9.28
N PRO A 240 15.45 -54.30 10.05
CA PRO A 240 14.93 -55.64 10.25
C PRO A 240 14.38 -56.21 8.93
N SER A 241 15.07 -57.21 8.37
CA SER A 241 14.85 -57.69 7.01
C SER A 241 13.70 -58.71 6.85
N ALA A 242 13.31 -59.45 7.90
CA ALA A 242 12.06 -60.22 7.99
C ALA A 242 11.79 -60.77 9.41
N GLY A 243 10.53 -61.05 9.76
CA GLY A 243 10.12 -61.79 10.97
C GLY A 243 9.62 -60.94 12.15
N PRO A 244 9.51 -61.53 13.37
CA PRO A 244 8.88 -60.91 14.55
C PRO A 244 9.58 -59.63 15.02
N ALA A 245 10.85 -59.45 14.69
CA ALA A 245 11.61 -58.23 14.98
C ALA A 245 11.08 -57.00 14.23
N ARG A 246 10.57 -57.16 13.01
CA ARG A 246 9.97 -56.08 12.21
C ARG A 246 8.62 -55.65 12.77
N GLU A 247 7.77 -56.62 13.10
CA GLU A 247 6.46 -56.40 13.71
C GLU A 247 6.59 -55.77 15.12
N GLY A 248 7.57 -56.24 15.90
CA GLY A 248 7.91 -55.66 17.20
C GLY A 248 8.39 -54.20 17.09
N ALA A 249 9.21 -53.87 16.10
CA ALA A 249 9.64 -52.51 15.81
C ALA A 249 8.47 -51.59 15.38
N GLN A 250 7.62 -52.05 14.46
CA GLN A 250 6.45 -51.32 14.00
C GLN A 250 5.48 -51.03 15.16
N THR A 251 5.18 -52.04 15.96
CA THR A 251 4.27 -51.92 17.11
C THR A 251 4.84 -50.97 18.16
N SER A 252 6.15 -51.02 18.41
CA SER A 252 6.80 -50.16 19.40
C SER A 252 6.84 -48.70 18.95
N LEU A 253 7.16 -48.44 17.68
CA LEU A 253 7.15 -47.09 17.11
C LEU A 253 5.72 -46.52 17.02
N ALA A 254 4.72 -47.34 16.67
CA ALA A 254 3.33 -46.93 16.65
C ALA A 254 2.83 -46.58 18.06
N ARG A 255 3.18 -47.39 19.07
CA ARG A 255 2.88 -47.10 20.48
C ARG A 255 3.52 -45.78 20.94
N TYR A 256 4.76 -45.53 20.54
CA TYR A 256 5.45 -44.27 20.82
C TYR A 256 4.74 -43.06 20.19
N LEU A 257 4.37 -43.13 18.90
CA LEU A 257 3.62 -42.05 18.23
C LEU A 257 2.26 -41.80 18.88
N ASN A 258 1.53 -42.85 19.25
CA ASN A 258 0.25 -42.73 19.95
C ASN A 258 0.43 -42.07 21.34
N ALA A 259 1.47 -42.44 22.08
CA ALA A 259 1.74 -41.86 23.40
C ALA A 259 2.18 -40.38 23.35
N VAL A 260 2.77 -39.94 22.24
CA VAL A 260 3.19 -38.55 22.02
C VAL A 260 2.07 -37.69 21.41
N SER A 261 0.98 -38.30 20.94
CA SER A 261 -0.15 -37.63 20.27
C SER A 261 -1.18 -37.01 21.23
N VAL A 262 -0.76 -36.59 22.43
CA VAL A 262 -1.66 -35.97 23.42
C VAL A 262 -2.01 -34.53 23.00
N PRO A 263 -3.29 -34.13 22.99
CA PRO A 263 -3.68 -32.75 22.67
C PRO A 263 -3.10 -31.75 23.67
N PRO A 264 -2.58 -30.59 23.22
CA PRO A 264 -2.48 -30.14 21.83
C PRO A 264 -1.32 -30.78 21.06
N ILE A 265 -1.61 -31.28 19.84
CA ILE A 265 -0.62 -31.92 18.95
C ILE A 265 0.44 -30.90 18.54
N SER A 266 1.71 -31.16 18.89
CA SER A 266 2.84 -30.29 18.60
C SER A 266 3.05 -30.07 17.09
N GLY A 267 3.51 -28.87 16.71
CA GLY A 267 3.85 -28.55 15.32
C GLY A 267 4.93 -29.46 14.71
N ALA A 268 5.88 -29.92 15.53
CA ALA A 268 6.92 -30.88 15.13
C ALA A 268 6.31 -32.23 14.74
N LEU A 269 5.33 -32.73 15.50
CA LEU A 269 4.61 -33.96 15.18
C LEU A 269 3.77 -33.81 13.90
N ARG A 270 3.14 -32.65 13.67
CA ARG A 270 2.40 -32.37 12.41
C ARG A 270 3.31 -32.39 11.19
N GLN A 271 4.45 -31.73 11.27
CA GLN A 271 5.46 -31.74 10.21
C GLN A 271 5.99 -33.15 9.97
N PHE A 272 6.24 -33.90 11.05
CA PHE A 272 6.66 -35.30 10.95
C PHE A 272 5.63 -36.16 10.22
N LEU A 273 4.34 -35.99 10.51
CA LEU A 273 3.22 -36.66 9.84
C LEU A 273 2.88 -36.10 8.45
N GLY A 274 3.64 -35.11 7.95
CA GLY A 274 3.40 -34.48 6.65
C GLY A 274 2.11 -33.66 6.58
N GLN A 275 1.55 -33.30 7.74
CA GLN A 275 0.32 -32.53 7.89
C GLN A 275 0.64 -31.07 8.24
N THR A 276 1.65 -30.51 7.58
CA THR A 276 2.18 -29.15 7.82
C THR A 276 1.33 -28.05 7.18
N GLU A 277 0.41 -28.40 6.28
CA GLU A 277 -0.53 -27.44 5.71
C GLU A 277 -1.54 -27.02 6.76
N PRO A 278 -1.83 -25.70 6.93
CA PRO A 278 -3.03 -25.30 7.62
C PRO A 278 -4.22 -25.90 6.85
N ILE A 279 -5.17 -26.45 7.59
CA ILE A 279 -6.39 -27.02 7.05
C ILE A 279 -7.01 -25.92 6.17
N GLU A 280 -7.03 -26.10 4.85
CA GLU A 280 -8.11 -25.56 4.02
C GLU A 280 -9.37 -26.21 4.56
N HIS A 281 -9.91 -25.62 5.60
CA HIS A 281 -11.32 -25.70 5.81
C HIS A 281 -11.87 -25.09 4.52
N SER A 282 -12.76 -25.80 3.82
CA SER A 282 -13.94 -25.11 3.33
C SER A 282 -14.53 -24.46 4.58
N LEU A 283 -14.00 -23.28 4.94
CA LEU A 283 -14.49 -22.50 6.06
C LEU A 283 -15.97 -22.38 5.74
N SER A 284 -16.83 -22.77 6.68
CA SER A 284 -18.22 -22.41 6.51
C SER A 284 -18.28 -20.89 6.30
N GLU A 285 -19.25 -20.39 5.54
CA GLU A 285 -19.38 -18.94 5.35
C GLU A 285 -19.40 -18.22 6.71
N ASP A 286 -19.94 -18.88 7.75
CA ASP A 286 -19.93 -18.46 9.15
C ASP A 286 -18.51 -18.38 9.76
N ASP A 287 -17.63 -19.33 9.49
CA ASP A 287 -16.23 -19.30 9.98
C ASP A 287 -15.41 -18.21 9.29
N VAL A 288 -15.66 -17.97 7.99
CA VAL A 288 -15.05 -16.85 7.25
C VAL A 288 -15.54 -15.52 7.83
N ALA A 289 -16.84 -15.38 8.03
CA ALA A 289 -17.46 -14.19 8.57
C ALA A 289 -16.93 -13.89 9.98
N LYS A 290 -16.91 -14.89 10.86
CA LYS A 290 -16.37 -14.76 12.22
C LYS A 290 -14.89 -14.36 12.22
N ARG A 291 -14.10 -14.93 11.32
CA ARG A 291 -12.68 -14.56 11.18
C ARG A 291 -12.51 -13.13 10.64
N ALA A 292 -13.35 -12.70 9.71
CA ALA A 292 -13.36 -11.33 9.23
C ALA A 292 -13.77 -10.34 10.34
N GLU A 293 -14.73 -10.70 11.18
CA GLU A 293 -15.10 -9.92 12.37
C GLU A 293 -13.94 -9.80 13.37
N GLU A 294 -13.23 -10.90 13.68
CA GLU A 294 -12.05 -10.89 14.56
C GLU A 294 -10.94 -9.97 14.04
N ILE A 295 -10.67 -10.03 12.73
CA ILE A 295 -9.68 -9.16 12.08
C ILE A 295 -10.13 -7.70 12.14
N THR A 296 -11.39 -7.43 11.84
CA THR A 296 -11.95 -6.07 11.86
C THR A 296 -11.88 -5.47 13.27
N ALA A 297 -12.31 -6.21 14.29
CA ALA A 297 -12.22 -5.77 15.68
C ALA A 297 -10.77 -5.52 16.13
N ALA A 298 -9.82 -6.35 15.69
CA ALA A 298 -8.40 -6.16 15.98
C ALA A 298 -7.82 -4.91 15.30
N LEU A 299 -8.23 -4.62 14.05
CA LEU A 299 -7.84 -3.41 13.32
C LEU A 299 -8.42 -2.15 13.97
N GLU A 300 -9.67 -2.18 14.42
CA GLU A 300 -10.29 -1.07 15.14
C GLU A 300 -9.57 -0.79 16.45
N LYS A 301 -9.28 -1.83 17.24
CA LYS A 301 -8.52 -1.67 18.48
C LYS A 301 -7.11 -1.11 18.23
N PHE A 302 -6.41 -1.62 17.22
CA PHE A 302 -5.09 -1.12 16.84
C PHE A 302 -5.16 0.35 16.39
N ARG A 303 -6.16 0.72 15.58
CA ARG A 303 -6.43 2.11 15.19
C ARG A 303 -6.65 2.98 16.43
N ASP A 304 -7.46 2.54 17.38
CA ASP A 304 -7.79 3.35 18.56
C ASP A 304 -6.56 3.56 19.47
N GLU A 305 -5.72 2.53 19.63
CA GLU A 305 -4.43 2.61 20.33
C GLU A 305 -3.43 3.54 19.63
N LEU A 306 -3.35 3.44 18.30
CA LEU A 306 -2.48 4.29 17.48
C LEU A 306 -2.91 5.74 17.52
N MET A 307 -4.22 5.96 17.43
CA MET A 307 -4.77 7.30 17.48
C MET A 307 -4.58 7.88 18.88
N ALA A 308 -4.63 7.10 19.99
CA ALA A 308 -4.62 7.56 21.40
C ALA A 308 -3.49 8.56 21.67
N PRO A 309 -3.64 9.56 22.59
CA PRO A 309 -2.61 10.59 22.77
C PRO A 309 -1.25 9.93 23.08
N GLY A 310 -0.20 10.20 22.32
CA GLY A 310 1.09 9.50 22.41
C GLY A 310 1.05 8.02 21.97
N GLY A 311 0.12 7.64 21.09
CA GLY A 311 -0.12 6.28 20.63
C GLY A 311 1.03 5.75 19.79
N MET A 312 1.60 6.60 18.93
CA MET A 312 2.79 6.23 18.17
C MET A 312 4.00 6.03 19.08
N MET A 313 4.16 6.85 20.12
CA MET A 313 5.22 6.65 21.12
C MET A 313 5.07 5.33 21.88
N ARG A 314 3.84 5.00 22.31
CA ARG A 314 3.58 3.69 22.95
C ARG A 314 3.86 2.53 22.00
N LEU A 315 3.48 2.65 20.73
CA LEU A 315 3.77 1.63 19.72
C LEU A 315 5.27 1.44 19.53
N LYS A 316 6.02 2.55 19.41
CA LYS A 316 7.49 2.54 19.34
C LYS A 316 8.08 1.83 20.56
N ASP A 317 7.67 2.20 21.77
CA ASP A 317 8.14 1.60 23.01
C ASP A 317 7.79 0.11 23.13
N LEU A 318 6.60 -0.26 22.65
CA LEU A 318 6.15 -1.65 22.62
C LEU A 318 7.05 -2.48 21.70
N VAL A 319 7.20 -2.06 20.44
CA VAL A 319 8.03 -2.75 19.44
C VAL A 319 9.51 -2.78 19.84
N ALA A 320 9.99 -1.74 20.51
CA ALA A 320 11.34 -1.70 21.07
C ALA A 320 11.57 -2.83 22.09
N LYS A 321 10.59 -3.04 22.99
CA LYS A 321 10.62 -4.03 24.08
C LYS A 321 10.36 -5.47 23.64
N THR A 322 9.54 -5.70 22.61
CA THR A 322 9.16 -7.05 22.15
C THR A 322 10.12 -7.61 21.10
N SER A 323 10.82 -8.69 21.44
CA SER A 323 11.83 -9.31 20.55
C SER A 323 11.24 -10.03 19.35
N ASP A 324 10.07 -10.65 19.51
CA ASP A 324 9.37 -11.37 18.46
C ASP A 324 7.96 -10.77 18.23
N ILE A 325 7.40 -11.02 17.05
CA ILE A 325 6.01 -10.70 16.72
C ILE A 325 5.07 -11.44 17.67
N GLY A 326 5.44 -12.65 18.10
CA GLY A 326 4.67 -13.45 19.07
C GLY A 326 4.59 -12.85 20.48
N ASP A 327 5.50 -11.92 20.83
CA ASP A 327 5.53 -11.26 22.14
C ASP A 327 4.58 -10.04 22.21
N LEU A 328 3.96 -9.68 21.09
CA LEU A 328 3.04 -8.55 21.00
C LEU A 328 1.66 -8.86 21.62
N PRO A 329 0.91 -7.83 22.05
CA PRO A 329 -0.44 -8.00 22.58
C PRO A 329 -1.38 -8.76 21.62
N ALA A 330 -2.38 -9.44 22.19
CA ALA A 330 -3.20 -10.45 21.51
C ALA A 330 -3.90 -10.01 20.21
N HIS A 331 -4.14 -8.71 20.00
CA HIS A 331 -4.77 -8.20 18.77
C HIS A 331 -3.76 -7.95 17.62
N TYR A 332 -2.47 -7.77 17.90
CA TYR A 332 -1.46 -7.52 16.87
C TYR A 332 -1.30 -8.67 15.86
N PRO A 333 -1.29 -9.96 16.25
CA PRO A 333 -1.22 -11.06 15.29
C PRO A 333 -2.29 -11.00 14.19
N ARG A 334 -3.51 -10.54 14.53
CA ARG A 334 -4.61 -10.36 13.56
C ARG A 334 -4.36 -9.19 12.60
N VAL A 335 -3.76 -8.11 13.09
CA VAL A 335 -3.32 -6.98 12.24
C VAL A 335 -2.25 -7.44 11.24
N PHE A 336 -1.27 -8.22 11.71
CA PHE A 336 -0.24 -8.78 10.86
C PHE A 336 -0.80 -9.79 9.84
N GLU A 337 -1.78 -10.61 10.24
CA GLU A 337 -2.51 -11.51 9.36
C GLU A 337 -3.18 -10.73 8.22
N TRP A 338 -3.87 -9.63 8.56
CA TRP A 338 -4.49 -8.73 7.58
C TRP A 338 -3.46 -8.13 6.62
N TRP A 339 -2.35 -7.55 7.12
CA TRP A 339 -1.28 -7.02 6.26
C TRP A 339 -0.67 -8.08 5.35
N THR A 340 -0.52 -9.31 5.85
CA THR A 340 0.00 -10.43 5.08
C THR A 340 -0.96 -10.80 3.95
N MET A 341 -2.27 -10.84 4.22
CA MET A 341 -3.29 -11.06 3.18
C MET A 341 -3.29 -9.94 2.13
N CYS A 342 -3.24 -8.68 2.54
CA CYS A 342 -3.18 -7.54 1.62
C CYS A 342 -1.94 -7.57 0.72
N GLY A 343 -0.77 -7.84 1.31
CA GLY A 343 0.47 -7.95 0.55
C GLY A 343 0.46 -9.14 -0.42
N ALA A 344 -0.10 -10.28 0.01
CA ALA A 344 -0.21 -11.46 -0.83
C ALA A 344 -1.14 -11.21 -2.01
N ALA A 345 -2.29 -10.57 -1.77
CA ALA A 345 -3.25 -10.22 -2.80
C ALA A 345 -2.66 -9.24 -3.81
N ALA A 346 -1.89 -8.24 -3.35
CA ALA A 346 -1.22 -7.30 -4.23
C ALA A 346 -0.19 -8.00 -5.14
N LEU A 347 0.62 -8.92 -4.59
CA LEU A 347 1.60 -9.70 -5.35
C LEU A 347 0.92 -10.66 -6.33
N HIS A 348 -0.12 -11.35 -5.89
CA HIS A 348 -0.92 -12.26 -6.72
C HIS A 348 -1.55 -11.50 -7.90
N ARG A 349 -2.19 -10.37 -7.62
CA ARG A 349 -2.77 -9.51 -8.65
C ARG A 349 -1.71 -9.05 -9.66
N ALA A 350 -0.56 -8.57 -9.19
CA ALA A 350 0.49 -8.03 -10.04
C ALA A 350 1.25 -9.08 -10.87
N LEU A 351 1.39 -10.31 -10.34
CA LEU A 351 2.26 -11.34 -10.93
C LEU A 351 1.50 -12.54 -11.50
N ILE A 352 0.19 -12.64 -11.29
CA ILE A 352 -0.65 -13.74 -11.78
C ILE A 352 -1.89 -13.22 -12.51
N GLU A 353 -2.71 -12.36 -11.88
CA GLU A 353 -4.00 -11.93 -12.45
C GLU A 353 -3.86 -10.89 -13.57
N ASP A 354 -2.85 -10.01 -13.47
CA ASP A 354 -2.67 -8.94 -14.45
C ASP A 354 -2.35 -9.53 -15.85
N PRO A 355 -2.98 -9.04 -16.94
CA PRO A 355 -2.65 -9.49 -18.29
C PRO A 355 -1.16 -9.35 -18.66
N ARG A 356 -0.45 -8.40 -18.04
CA ARG A 356 0.99 -8.16 -18.21
C ARG A 356 1.85 -8.87 -17.16
N ALA A 357 1.29 -9.76 -16.35
CA ALA A 357 2.01 -10.55 -15.35
C ALA A 357 3.30 -11.23 -15.86
N PRO A 358 3.36 -11.84 -17.06
CA PRO A 358 4.59 -12.41 -17.59
C PRO A 358 5.69 -11.36 -17.83
N GLU A 359 5.30 -10.15 -18.28
CA GLU A 359 6.24 -9.04 -18.46
C GLU A 359 6.75 -8.52 -17.12
N HIS A 360 5.88 -8.35 -16.14
CA HIS A 360 6.24 -7.93 -14.79
C HIS A 360 7.27 -8.88 -14.17
N LEU A 361 7.05 -10.20 -14.29
CA LEU A 361 7.99 -11.20 -13.82
C LEU A 361 9.32 -11.15 -14.60
N ARG A 362 9.29 -10.98 -15.92
CA ARG A 362 10.51 -10.85 -16.74
C ARG A 362 11.35 -9.63 -16.34
N ARG A 363 10.71 -8.48 -16.12
CA ARG A 363 11.37 -7.24 -15.64
C ARG A 363 11.98 -7.46 -14.26
N LEU A 364 11.23 -8.08 -13.34
CA LEU A 364 11.71 -8.39 -12.00
C LEU A 364 12.95 -9.30 -12.03
N LYS A 365 12.92 -10.36 -12.85
CA LYS A 365 14.05 -11.28 -13.04
C LYS A 365 15.26 -10.58 -13.63
N SER A 366 15.07 -9.75 -14.65
CA SER A 366 16.14 -8.98 -15.27
C SER A 366 16.81 -8.03 -14.27
N PHE A 367 15.99 -7.33 -13.47
CA PHE A 367 16.47 -6.46 -12.40
C PHE A 367 17.25 -7.25 -11.36
N HIS A 368 16.67 -8.33 -10.82
CA HIS A 368 17.29 -9.14 -9.78
C HIS A 368 18.61 -9.78 -10.23
N ARG A 369 18.67 -10.29 -11.47
CA ARG A 369 19.88 -10.87 -12.07
C ARG A 369 20.97 -9.83 -12.32
N GLY A 370 20.58 -8.61 -12.68
CA GLY A 370 21.51 -7.50 -12.95
C GLY A 370 21.98 -6.75 -11.71
N ALA A 371 21.36 -6.98 -10.55
CA ALA A 371 21.64 -6.23 -9.33
C ALA A 371 22.93 -6.69 -8.62
N PRO A 372 23.96 -5.82 -8.47
CA PRO A 372 25.19 -6.16 -7.78
C PRO A 372 25.03 -5.99 -6.26
N TYR A 373 24.20 -6.83 -5.63
CA TYR A 373 23.87 -6.74 -4.19
C TYR A 373 25.12 -6.70 -3.29
N GLY A 374 26.17 -7.45 -3.63
CA GLY A 374 27.43 -7.45 -2.88
C GLY A 374 28.13 -6.08 -2.91
N SER A 375 28.19 -5.45 -4.08
CA SER A 375 28.74 -4.11 -4.25
C SER A 375 27.89 -3.07 -3.50
N TRP A 376 26.56 -3.19 -3.56
CA TRP A 376 25.67 -2.33 -2.76
C TRP A 376 25.95 -2.47 -1.27
N VAL A 377 26.05 -3.70 -0.76
CA VAL A 377 26.41 -3.94 0.65
C VAL A 377 27.76 -3.34 1.00
N ALA A 378 28.77 -3.44 0.13
CA ALA A 378 30.10 -2.89 0.37
C ALA A 378 30.09 -1.36 0.43
N ILE A 379 29.42 -0.71 -0.53
CA ILE A 379 29.20 0.74 -0.55
C ILE A 379 28.44 1.18 0.70
N LEU A 380 27.41 0.42 1.08
CA LEU A 380 26.57 0.73 2.21
C LEU A 380 27.31 0.63 3.56
N LYS A 381 28.28 -0.28 3.67
CA LYS A 381 29.11 -0.43 4.88
C LYS A 381 30.27 0.56 4.95
N GLY A 382 30.83 0.94 3.80
CA GLY A 382 32.10 1.66 3.73
C GLY A 382 31.99 3.18 3.69
N THR A 383 30.81 3.73 3.41
CA THR A 383 30.70 5.15 3.05
C THR A 383 29.63 5.88 3.86
N ASN A 384 29.90 7.16 4.17
CA ASN A 384 28.89 8.06 4.73
C ASN A 384 27.82 8.32 3.65
N PRO A 385 26.56 7.89 3.86
CA PRO A 385 25.49 8.10 2.89
C PRO A 385 25.32 9.59 2.59
N VAL A 386 25.58 10.47 3.59
CA VAL A 386 25.40 11.93 3.47
C VAL A 386 26.28 12.48 2.38
N THR A 387 27.53 12.05 2.36
CA THR A 387 28.49 12.51 1.37
C THR A 387 28.16 11.95 -0.01
N ILE A 388 27.72 10.68 -0.12
CA ILE A 388 27.34 10.08 -1.41
C ILE A 388 26.12 10.79 -1.97
N PHE A 389 25.05 10.92 -1.19
CA PHE A 389 23.80 11.50 -1.68
C PHE A 389 23.99 12.97 -2.04
N LYS A 390 24.74 13.75 -1.24
CA LYS A 390 25.10 15.13 -1.61
C LYS A 390 25.96 15.18 -2.87
N ALA A 391 26.92 14.26 -3.05
CA ALA A 391 27.73 14.19 -4.26
C ALA A 391 26.88 13.84 -5.50
N ILE A 392 26.01 12.84 -5.40
CA ILE A 392 25.10 12.43 -6.49
C ILE A 392 24.10 13.55 -6.79
N ALA A 393 23.50 14.17 -5.78
CA ALA A 393 22.60 15.31 -5.93
C ALA A 393 23.30 16.47 -6.66
N ASN A 394 24.51 16.82 -6.23
CA ASN A 394 25.30 17.86 -6.86
C ASN A 394 25.65 17.51 -8.30
N ILE A 395 25.99 16.26 -8.62
CA ILE A 395 26.24 15.84 -10.01
C ILE A 395 24.96 15.90 -10.86
N LEU A 396 23.85 15.40 -10.33
CA LEU A 396 22.57 15.33 -11.04
C LEU A 396 21.95 16.72 -11.28
N LEU A 397 22.12 17.63 -10.32
CA LEU A 397 21.47 18.94 -10.29
C LEU A 397 22.44 20.10 -10.62
N ALA A 398 23.73 19.82 -10.85
CA ALA A 398 24.68 20.81 -11.32
C ALA A 398 24.29 21.34 -12.69
N ARG A 399 24.46 22.66 -12.88
CA ARG A 399 24.27 23.37 -14.15
C ARG A 399 25.61 23.94 -14.64
N PRO A 400 26.47 23.15 -15.29
CA PRO A 400 27.72 23.67 -15.81
C PRO A 400 27.41 24.74 -16.87
N PHE A 401 27.97 25.95 -16.70
CA PHE A 401 27.80 27.07 -17.64
C PHE A 401 26.34 27.49 -17.90
N GLY A 402 25.43 27.24 -16.95
CA GLY A 402 24.02 27.57 -17.09
C GLY A 402 23.21 26.61 -17.99
N THR A 403 23.79 25.47 -18.39
CA THR A 403 23.10 24.44 -19.19
C THR A 403 22.17 23.56 -18.34
N GLN A 404 21.33 22.75 -19.01
CA GLN A 404 20.44 21.78 -18.35
C GLN A 404 21.22 20.85 -17.43
N CYS A 405 20.68 20.56 -16.25
CA CYS A 405 21.32 19.59 -15.35
C CYS A 405 21.11 18.16 -15.85
N LEU A 406 21.93 17.21 -15.38
CA LEU A 406 21.85 15.82 -15.82
C LEU A 406 20.47 15.20 -15.56
N LEU A 407 19.81 15.55 -14.44
CA LEU A 407 18.43 15.14 -14.18
C LEU A 407 17.48 15.60 -15.28
N GLN A 408 17.55 16.88 -15.67
CA GLN A 408 16.72 17.43 -16.75
C GLN A 408 17.03 16.71 -18.07
N THR A 409 18.30 16.51 -18.40
CA THR A 409 18.72 15.81 -19.63
C THR A 409 18.17 14.38 -19.70
N VAL A 410 18.25 13.62 -18.60
CA VAL A 410 17.75 12.25 -18.55
C VAL A 410 16.22 12.22 -18.67
N LEU A 411 15.51 13.10 -17.97
CA LEU A 411 14.06 13.17 -18.03
C LEU A 411 13.56 13.62 -19.41
N VAL A 412 14.17 14.66 -19.99
CA VAL A 412 13.84 15.17 -21.33
C VAL A 412 14.09 14.08 -22.37
N ARG A 413 15.20 13.35 -22.28
CA ARG A 413 15.47 12.23 -23.19
C ARG A 413 14.41 11.13 -23.08
N GLY A 414 14.01 10.75 -21.87
CA GLY A 414 12.95 9.76 -21.67
C GLY A 414 11.61 10.22 -22.27
N LEU A 415 11.27 11.50 -22.11
CA LEU A 415 10.08 12.09 -22.72
C LEU A 415 10.18 12.17 -24.26
N ASP A 416 11.35 12.50 -24.81
CA ASP A 416 11.60 12.57 -26.25
C ASP A 416 11.56 11.17 -26.90
N ASP A 417 12.10 10.15 -26.21
CA ASP A 417 12.05 8.74 -26.64
C ASP A 417 10.60 8.24 -26.65
N GLU A 418 9.81 8.53 -25.61
CA GLU A 418 8.38 8.17 -25.54
C GLU A 418 7.55 8.92 -26.59
N ALA A 419 7.83 10.21 -26.80
CA ALA A 419 7.18 11.00 -27.84
C ALA A 419 7.47 10.43 -29.24
N SER A 420 8.71 10.02 -29.49
CA SER A 420 9.13 9.40 -30.75
C SER A 420 8.39 8.08 -31.00
N ALA A 421 8.30 7.20 -30.00
CA ALA A 421 7.51 5.97 -30.09
C ALA A 421 6.03 6.25 -30.35
N THR A 422 5.47 7.27 -29.70
CA THR A 422 4.07 7.68 -29.93
C THR A 422 3.86 8.24 -31.34
N PHE A 423 4.83 8.98 -31.88
CA PHE A 423 4.78 9.45 -33.27
C PHE A 423 4.84 8.31 -34.29
N GLU A 424 5.59 7.25 -34.01
CA GLU A 424 5.59 6.03 -34.84
C GLU A 424 4.21 5.36 -34.82
N GLU A 425 3.58 5.22 -33.64
CA GLU A 425 2.21 4.70 -33.53
C GLU A 425 1.19 5.55 -34.29
N ILE A 426 1.30 6.88 -34.20
CA ILE A 426 0.45 7.81 -34.96
C ILE A 426 0.64 7.58 -36.46
N ALA A 427 1.89 7.52 -36.94
CA ALA A 427 2.18 7.33 -38.37
C ALA A 427 1.68 5.98 -38.90
N GLU A 428 1.70 4.92 -38.10
CA GLU A 428 1.10 3.63 -38.45
C GLU A 428 -0.42 3.73 -38.54
N LEU A 429 -1.05 4.41 -37.59
CA LEU A 429 -2.50 4.58 -37.55
C LEU A 429 -3.01 5.50 -38.66
N GLU A 430 -2.28 6.55 -39.00
CA GLU A 430 -2.57 7.45 -40.14
C GLU A 430 -2.57 6.67 -41.47
N LYS A 431 -1.61 5.75 -41.67
CA LYS A 431 -1.58 4.86 -42.85
C LYS A 431 -2.79 3.93 -42.91
N LEU A 432 -3.27 3.44 -41.76
CA LEU A 432 -4.45 2.57 -41.69
C LEU A 432 -5.75 3.33 -41.96
N VAL A 433 -5.83 4.60 -41.56
CA VAL A 433 -6.99 5.46 -41.83
C VAL A 433 -7.04 5.87 -43.30
N GLY A 434 -5.90 6.12 -43.95
CA GLY A 434 -5.80 6.36 -45.39
C GLY A 434 -6.42 7.70 -45.87
N ASP A 435 -6.78 8.59 -44.94
CA ASP A 435 -7.34 9.92 -45.20
C ASP A 435 -6.56 10.98 -44.39
N ASP A 436 -5.59 11.61 -45.06
CA ASP A 436 -4.74 12.66 -44.48
C ASP A 436 -5.55 13.84 -43.92
N GLY A 437 -6.75 14.08 -44.45
CA GLY A 437 -7.65 15.13 -43.98
C GLY A 437 -8.23 14.83 -42.60
N LYS A 438 -8.63 13.58 -42.34
CA LYS A 438 -9.14 13.15 -41.02
C LYS A 438 -8.04 13.17 -39.96
N ALA A 439 -6.84 12.68 -40.31
CA ALA A 439 -5.67 12.73 -39.44
C ALA A 439 -5.30 14.16 -39.07
N TYR A 440 -5.24 15.06 -40.06
CA TYR A 440 -4.99 16.48 -39.82
C TYR A 440 -6.04 17.12 -38.90
N LYS A 441 -7.33 16.84 -39.10
CA LYS A 441 -8.40 17.35 -38.24
C LYS A 441 -8.29 16.82 -36.80
N ALA A 442 -7.93 15.55 -36.60
CA ALA A 442 -7.71 14.99 -35.28
C ALA A 442 -6.55 15.70 -34.55
N LYS A 443 -5.45 15.97 -35.27
CA LYS A 443 -4.32 16.74 -34.76
C LYS A 443 -4.70 18.19 -34.43
N ALA A 444 -5.40 18.87 -35.34
CA ALA A 444 -5.85 20.25 -35.16
C ALA A 444 -6.81 20.37 -33.97
N TYR A 445 -7.73 19.42 -33.81
CA TYR A 445 -8.61 19.35 -32.65
C TYR A 445 -7.84 19.33 -31.33
N VAL A 446 -6.73 18.59 -31.25
CA VAL A 446 -5.92 18.57 -30.02
C VAL A 446 -5.08 19.83 -29.86
N LEU A 447 -4.53 20.40 -30.94
CA LEU A 447 -3.68 21.60 -30.87
C LEU A 447 -4.49 22.86 -30.53
N ASP A 448 -5.69 22.99 -31.07
CA ASP A 448 -6.58 24.14 -30.87
C ASP A 448 -7.44 24.00 -29.60
N ALA A 449 -7.20 22.98 -28.78
CA ALA A 449 -7.93 22.78 -27.54
C ALA A 449 -7.65 23.92 -26.54
N PRO A 450 -8.71 24.54 -25.98
CA PRO A 450 -8.55 25.57 -24.95
C PRO A 450 -7.98 24.94 -23.66
N LEU A 451 -7.43 25.80 -22.78
CA LEU A 451 -6.97 25.40 -21.45
C LEU A 451 -8.10 24.69 -20.69
N GLY A 452 -7.87 23.44 -20.27
CA GLY A 452 -8.88 22.61 -19.61
C GLY A 452 -9.61 21.64 -20.54
N GLY A 453 -9.35 21.68 -21.85
CA GLY A 453 -9.96 20.81 -22.85
C GLY A 453 -11.34 21.29 -23.30
N TYR A 454 -12.04 20.44 -24.06
CA TYR A 454 -13.40 20.72 -24.53
C TYR A 454 -14.46 20.25 -23.53
N ASP A 455 -15.63 20.90 -23.57
CA ASP A 455 -16.79 20.53 -22.76
C ASP A 455 -17.23 19.07 -22.98
N GLU A 456 -17.77 18.42 -21.93
CA GLU A 456 -18.19 17.02 -21.94
C GLU A 456 -19.31 16.72 -22.96
N GLU A 457 -20.07 17.76 -23.34
CA GLU A 457 -21.18 17.68 -24.28
C GLU A 457 -20.74 17.65 -25.76
N ARG A 458 -19.48 18.01 -26.06
CA ARG A 458 -18.98 18.06 -27.44
C ARG A 458 -18.62 16.66 -27.94
N ASP A 459 -19.26 16.20 -29.03
CA ASP A 459 -18.87 14.93 -29.64
C ASP A 459 -17.55 15.10 -30.42
N LEU A 460 -16.52 14.41 -29.94
CA LEU A 460 -15.21 14.34 -30.56
C LEU A 460 -15.29 13.91 -32.03
N HIS A 461 -16.12 12.91 -32.33
CA HIS A 461 -16.18 12.30 -33.65
C HIS A 461 -16.85 13.26 -34.63
N GLU A 462 -17.93 13.93 -34.21
CA GLU A 462 -18.56 14.97 -35.00
C GLU A 462 -17.62 16.15 -35.25
N ALA A 463 -16.84 16.56 -34.24
CA ALA A 463 -15.89 17.66 -34.38
C ALA A 463 -14.72 17.34 -35.34
N VAL A 464 -14.25 16.10 -35.37
CA VAL A 464 -13.15 15.66 -36.24
C VAL A 464 -13.64 15.27 -37.64
N LEU A 465 -14.79 14.61 -37.75
CA LEU A 465 -15.30 14.07 -39.01
C LEU A 465 -16.31 14.99 -39.72
N GLY A 466 -17.03 15.82 -38.98
CA GLY A 466 -18.17 16.60 -39.48
C GLY A 466 -19.48 15.79 -39.58
N TYR A 467 -19.49 14.54 -39.10
CA TYR A 467 -20.68 13.68 -39.01
C TYR A 467 -20.54 12.72 -37.81
N THR A 468 -21.64 12.09 -37.40
CA THR A 468 -21.65 11.07 -36.33
C THR A 468 -21.48 9.66 -36.92
N PRO A 469 -20.27 9.07 -36.91
CA PRO A 469 -20.06 7.68 -37.32
C PRO A 469 -20.72 6.69 -36.36
N ASP A 470 -21.07 5.49 -36.85
CA ASP A 470 -21.50 4.40 -35.96
C ASP A 470 -20.34 3.91 -35.09
N LYS A 471 -20.62 3.64 -33.80
CA LYS A 471 -19.64 3.27 -32.78
C LYS A 471 -18.94 1.93 -33.06
N THR A 472 -19.54 1.10 -33.91
CA THR A 472 -18.97 -0.21 -34.29
C THR A 472 -17.96 -0.13 -35.44
N THR A 473 -17.84 1.05 -36.07
CA THR A 473 -16.99 1.23 -37.26
C THR A 473 -15.51 1.29 -36.88
N PHE A 474 -14.65 0.73 -37.73
CA PHE A 474 -13.19 0.87 -37.61
C PHE A 474 -12.76 2.35 -37.53
N GLU A 475 -13.38 3.23 -38.34
CA GLU A 475 -13.10 4.67 -38.34
C GLU A 475 -13.32 5.32 -36.97
N TYR A 476 -14.36 4.91 -36.25
CA TYR A 476 -14.67 5.43 -34.90
C TYR A 476 -13.51 5.13 -33.95
N GLY A 477 -13.08 3.87 -33.89
CA GLY A 477 -11.97 3.44 -33.03
C GLY A 477 -10.63 4.06 -33.43
N ALA A 478 -10.38 4.20 -34.74
CA ALA A 478 -9.15 4.79 -35.24
C ALA A 478 -9.04 6.28 -34.88
N ILE A 479 -10.13 7.05 -34.96
CA ILE A 479 -10.14 8.47 -34.61
C ILE A 479 -10.05 8.67 -33.10
N GLU A 480 -10.79 7.88 -32.31
CA GLU A 480 -10.66 7.91 -30.85
C GLU A 480 -9.21 7.67 -30.43
N LYS A 481 -8.54 6.71 -31.10
CA LYS A 481 -7.14 6.39 -30.83
C LYS A 481 -6.16 7.46 -31.32
N LEU A 482 -6.34 8.03 -32.52
CA LEU A 482 -5.50 9.13 -33.02
C LEU A 482 -5.55 10.35 -32.09
N VAL A 483 -6.75 10.72 -31.65
CA VAL A 483 -6.93 11.85 -30.73
C VAL A 483 -6.27 11.55 -29.38
N GLU A 484 -6.41 10.33 -28.85
CA GLU A 484 -5.72 9.91 -27.63
C GLU A 484 -4.20 10.05 -27.77
N LEU A 485 -3.62 9.59 -28.87
CA LEU A 485 -2.18 9.66 -29.11
C LEU A 485 -1.70 11.11 -29.27
N HIS A 486 -2.45 11.97 -29.97
CA HIS A 486 -2.11 13.39 -30.07
C HIS A 486 -2.19 14.12 -28.72
N TRP A 487 -3.17 13.79 -27.87
CA TRP A 487 -3.21 14.30 -26.50
C TRP A 487 -1.99 13.86 -25.69
N HIS A 488 -1.56 12.61 -25.87
CA HIS A 488 -0.36 12.10 -25.23
C HIS A 488 0.89 12.87 -25.66
N VAL A 489 1.09 13.07 -26.97
CA VAL A 489 2.20 13.88 -27.51
C VAL A 489 2.18 15.32 -26.98
N ARG A 490 1.01 15.99 -26.98
CA ARG A 490 0.85 17.35 -26.43
C ARG A 490 1.27 17.40 -24.96
N ARG A 491 0.84 16.41 -24.17
CA ARG A 491 1.18 16.29 -22.75
C ARG A 491 2.67 16.04 -22.51
N LEU A 492 3.30 15.16 -23.29
CA LEU A 492 4.75 14.94 -23.25
C LEU A 492 5.52 16.23 -23.55
N GLY A 493 5.07 17.01 -24.54
CA GLY A 493 5.63 18.32 -24.87
C GLY A 493 5.51 19.33 -23.72
N GLN A 494 4.35 19.40 -23.05
CA GLN A 494 4.13 20.27 -21.90
C GLN A 494 4.96 19.84 -20.68
N LEU A 495 5.03 18.54 -20.39
CA LEU A 495 5.88 17.99 -19.33
C LEU A 495 7.35 18.29 -19.61
N ARG A 496 7.78 18.22 -20.86
CA ARG A 496 9.14 18.62 -21.27
C ARG A 496 9.40 20.09 -20.93
N LEU A 497 8.48 21.00 -21.25
CA LEU A 497 8.60 22.42 -20.88
C LEU A 497 8.66 22.64 -19.37
N LEU A 498 7.89 21.86 -18.59
CA LEU A 498 7.91 21.90 -17.12
C LEU A 498 9.26 21.40 -16.56
N VAL A 499 9.78 20.28 -17.07
CA VAL A 499 11.09 19.74 -16.65
C VAL A 499 12.21 20.73 -16.90
N LEU A 500 12.14 21.48 -18.00
CA LEU A 500 13.14 22.48 -18.37
C LEU A 500 13.10 23.75 -17.51
N GLN A 501 12.02 24.01 -16.77
CA GLN A 501 11.95 25.17 -15.89
C GLN A 501 13.02 25.14 -14.81
N SER A 502 13.52 26.32 -14.43
CA SER A 502 14.53 26.42 -13.37
C SER A 502 13.98 25.92 -12.02
N VAL A 503 12.73 26.24 -11.72
CA VAL A 503 12.02 25.87 -10.50
C VAL A 503 11.96 24.35 -10.28
N THR A 504 11.97 23.55 -11.35
CA THR A 504 11.92 22.07 -11.24
C THR A 504 13.20 21.51 -10.62
N VAL A 505 14.35 22.09 -10.96
CA VAL A 505 15.63 21.70 -10.36
C VAL A 505 15.75 22.23 -8.95
N ASP A 506 15.29 23.45 -8.71
CA ASP A 506 15.33 24.08 -7.38
C ASP A 506 14.44 23.30 -6.40
N LEU A 507 13.22 22.93 -6.82
CA LEU A 507 12.35 22.01 -6.08
C LEU A 507 12.98 20.63 -5.86
N ALA A 508 13.70 20.09 -6.86
CA ALA A 508 14.41 18.82 -6.69
C ALA A 508 15.52 18.90 -5.63
N LYS A 509 16.22 20.04 -5.51
CA LYS A 509 17.19 20.28 -4.43
C LYS A 509 16.49 20.38 -3.09
N ASP A 510 15.45 21.21 -2.99
CA ASP A 510 14.71 21.41 -1.76
C ASP A 510 14.09 20.09 -1.25
N LEU A 511 13.56 19.27 -2.17
CA LEU A 511 13.02 17.95 -1.85
C LEU A 511 14.11 16.99 -1.34
N LEU A 512 15.30 17.02 -1.96
CA LEU A 512 16.43 16.24 -1.47
C LEU A 512 16.84 16.69 -0.08
N ASP A 513 16.93 17.99 0.19
CA ASP A 513 17.32 18.49 1.50
C ASP A 513 16.30 18.11 2.60
N VAL A 514 15.00 18.21 2.31
CA VAL A 514 13.91 17.76 3.21
C VAL A 514 13.95 16.25 3.45
N ALA A 515 14.05 15.45 2.38
CA ALA A 515 13.95 13.99 2.49
C ALA A 515 15.22 13.35 3.07
N TYR A 516 16.37 13.97 2.85
CA TYR A 516 17.64 13.29 3.03
C TYR A 516 18.07 13.17 4.51
N LYS A 517 17.76 14.16 5.35
CA LYS A 517 18.18 14.15 6.77
C LYS A 517 17.57 12.97 7.55
N PRO A 518 16.25 12.70 7.50
CA PRO A 518 15.67 11.51 8.15
C PRO A 518 16.18 10.19 7.56
N LEU A 519 16.39 10.15 6.24
CA LEU A 519 16.95 8.97 5.57
C LEU A 519 18.38 8.67 6.03
N ALA A 520 19.21 9.71 6.20
CA ALA A 520 20.58 9.58 6.69
C ALA A 520 20.64 9.10 8.14
N GLU A 521 19.74 9.57 8.99
CA GLU A 521 19.59 9.13 10.38
C GLU A 521 19.15 7.67 10.44
N ALA A 522 18.08 7.29 9.72
CA ALA A 522 17.63 5.90 9.59
C ALA A 522 18.73 4.96 9.03
N TYR A 523 19.58 5.48 8.14
CA TYR A 523 20.71 4.74 7.60
C TYR A 523 21.80 4.46 8.64
N LYS A 524 22.14 5.42 9.50
CA LYS A 524 23.15 5.24 10.56
C LYS A 524 22.69 4.24 11.63
N VAL A 525 21.38 4.12 11.78
CA VAL A 525 20.66 3.36 12.81
C VAL A 525 20.46 1.90 12.42
N SER A 526 20.07 1.66 11.17
CA SER A 526 19.82 0.32 10.65
C SER A 526 21.11 -0.28 10.10
N SER A 527 21.22 -1.62 10.06
CA SER A 527 22.32 -2.29 9.36
C SER A 527 21.97 -2.42 7.87
N PRO A 528 22.25 -1.43 6.98
CA PRO A 528 21.58 -1.35 5.67
C PRO A 528 21.99 -2.52 4.77
N GLY A 529 23.20 -3.05 5.00
CA GLY A 529 23.69 -4.24 4.33
C GLY A 529 22.96 -5.53 4.70
N SER A 530 22.34 -5.65 5.89
CA SER A 530 21.51 -6.82 6.23
C SER A 530 20.19 -6.76 5.47
N PHE A 531 19.56 -5.58 5.42
CA PHE A 531 18.34 -5.31 4.66
C PHE A 531 18.51 -5.65 3.17
N VAL A 532 19.61 -5.22 2.53
CA VAL A 532 19.87 -5.55 1.11
C VAL A 532 19.99 -7.06 0.89
N ARG A 533 20.62 -7.79 1.82
CA ARG A 533 20.70 -9.26 1.73
C ARG A 533 19.35 -9.93 1.94
N ASP A 534 18.55 -9.40 2.87
CA ASP A 534 17.21 -9.92 3.14
C ASP A 534 16.25 -9.66 1.98
N LEU A 535 16.33 -8.47 1.37
CA LEU A 535 15.59 -8.13 0.16
C LEU A 535 16.00 -9.02 -1.02
N ALA A 536 17.30 -9.24 -1.25
CA ALA A 536 17.76 -10.16 -2.29
C ALA A 536 17.15 -11.56 -2.11
N LYS A 537 17.19 -12.08 -0.87
CA LYS A 537 16.59 -13.39 -0.55
C LYS A 537 15.06 -13.41 -0.67
N PHE A 538 14.38 -12.30 -0.37
CA PHE A 538 12.94 -12.17 -0.60
C PHE A 538 12.62 -12.22 -2.09
N LEU A 539 13.36 -11.48 -2.92
CA LEU A 539 13.18 -11.46 -4.38
C LEU A 539 13.45 -12.84 -5.00
N ASP A 540 14.48 -13.56 -4.55
CA ASP A 540 14.74 -14.95 -4.93
C ASP A 540 13.52 -15.85 -4.67
N ASP A 541 12.96 -15.77 -3.46
CA ASP A 541 11.82 -16.60 -3.07
C ASP A 541 10.52 -16.17 -3.79
N LEU A 542 10.33 -14.87 -4.03
CA LEU A 542 9.20 -14.32 -4.79
C LEU A 542 9.21 -14.79 -6.23
N ILE A 543 10.36 -14.71 -6.90
CA ILE A 543 10.51 -15.18 -8.28
C ILE A 543 10.16 -16.67 -8.37
N LYS A 544 10.67 -17.49 -7.45
CA LYS A 544 10.38 -18.94 -7.43
C LYS A 544 8.88 -19.23 -7.25
N VAL A 545 8.22 -18.52 -6.33
CA VAL A 545 6.77 -18.67 -6.10
C VAL A 545 6.00 -18.26 -7.35
N ALA A 546 6.27 -17.07 -7.89
CA ALA A 546 5.60 -16.57 -9.09
C ALA A 546 5.79 -17.48 -10.30
N GLU A 547 7.00 -17.99 -10.54
CA GLU A 547 7.26 -18.96 -11.62
C GLU A 547 6.48 -20.26 -11.42
N SER A 548 6.45 -20.79 -10.19
CA SER A 548 5.74 -22.02 -9.91
C SER A 548 4.23 -21.89 -10.11
N GLU A 549 3.65 -20.75 -9.71
CA GLU A 549 2.21 -20.49 -9.87
C GLU A 549 1.84 -20.14 -11.32
N GLN A 550 2.68 -19.41 -12.06
CA GLN A 550 2.47 -19.19 -13.51
C GLN A 550 2.55 -20.51 -14.29
N MET A 551 3.49 -21.41 -13.96
CA MET A 551 3.60 -22.73 -14.60
C MET A 551 2.39 -23.61 -14.28
N LYS A 552 1.91 -23.59 -13.03
CA LYS A 552 0.67 -24.29 -12.64
C LYS A 552 -0.54 -23.73 -13.39
N ALA A 553 -0.69 -22.41 -13.46
CA ALA A 553 -1.76 -21.75 -14.20
C ALA A 553 -1.74 -22.08 -15.70
N TYR A 554 -0.55 -22.19 -16.29
CA TYR A 554 -0.38 -22.63 -17.68
C TYR A 554 -0.81 -24.10 -17.88
N HIS A 555 -0.50 -24.98 -16.92
CA HIS A 555 -0.87 -26.40 -16.99
C HIS A 555 -2.32 -26.69 -16.57
N SER A 556 -2.95 -25.85 -15.74
CA SER A 556 -4.35 -25.99 -15.28
C SER A 556 -5.37 -25.42 -16.25
N ALA A 557 -4.96 -24.66 -17.27
CA ALA A 557 -5.85 -24.20 -18.35
C ALA A 557 -6.52 -25.35 -19.15
N SER A 558 -6.11 -26.61 -18.96
CA SER A 558 -6.73 -27.81 -19.54
C SER A 558 -7.78 -28.51 -18.65
N THR A 559 -7.99 -28.07 -17.41
CA THR A 559 -8.98 -28.65 -16.48
C THR A 559 -9.55 -27.56 -15.58
N SER A 560 -10.84 -27.23 -15.78
CA SER A 560 -11.74 -26.34 -15.00
C SER A 560 -11.09 -25.23 -14.14
N ALA A 561 -11.41 -23.99 -14.52
CA ALA A 561 -11.02 -22.74 -13.88
C ALA A 561 -11.28 -22.68 -12.37
N GLU A 562 -10.30 -23.06 -11.57
CA GLU A 562 -10.16 -22.61 -10.18
C GLU A 562 -9.21 -21.42 -10.16
N THR A 563 -9.62 -20.33 -9.51
CA THR A 563 -8.76 -19.18 -9.23
C THR A 563 -7.47 -19.67 -8.56
N PRO A 564 -6.28 -19.27 -9.06
CA PRO A 564 -5.02 -19.71 -8.49
C PRO A 564 -4.97 -19.35 -6.99
N PRO A 565 -4.45 -20.26 -6.13
CA PRO A 565 -4.54 -20.08 -4.69
C PRO A 565 -3.68 -18.90 -4.23
N LEU A 566 -4.23 -18.07 -3.34
CA LEU A 566 -3.51 -16.97 -2.67
C LEU A 566 -2.45 -17.47 -1.67
N GLY A 567 -2.60 -18.71 -1.19
CA GLY A 567 -1.81 -19.33 -0.13
C GLY A 567 -0.28 -19.32 -0.30
N PRO A 568 0.30 -19.59 -1.49
CA PRO A 568 1.73 -19.53 -1.72
C PRO A 568 2.34 -18.14 -1.46
N PHE A 569 1.62 -17.07 -1.82
CA PHE A 569 2.04 -15.69 -1.56
C PHE A 569 1.90 -15.31 -0.08
N VAL A 570 0.85 -15.79 0.60
CA VAL A 570 0.72 -15.64 2.07
C VAL A 570 1.90 -16.29 2.77
N SER A 571 2.23 -17.54 2.41
CA SER A 571 3.38 -18.27 2.97
C SER A 571 4.72 -17.58 2.69
N LEU A 572 4.88 -16.99 1.51
CA LEU A 572 6.06 -16.18 1.19
C LEU A 572 6.20 -15.01 2.15
N ILE A 573 5.16 -14.19 2.33
CA ILE A 573 5.23 -13.00 3.18
C ILE A 573 5.45 -13.40 4.64
N SER A 574 4.72 -14.39 5.14
CA SER A 574 4.88 -14.88 6.52
C SER A 574 6.31 -15.34 6.82
N ARG A 575 7.01 -15.98 5.87
CA ARG A 575 8.42 -16.41 6.03
C ARG A 575 9.41 -15.26 6.17
N HIS A 576 9.10 -14.09 5.60
CA HIS A 576 9.97 -12.91 5.63
C HIS A 576 9.51 -11.85 6.63
N GLN A 577 8.29 -11.96 7.17
CA GLN A 577 7.69 -11.02 8.12
C GLN A 577 8.56 -10.78 9.36
N HIS A 578 9.16 -11.82 9.94
CA HIS A 578 10.05 -11.67 11.10
C HIS A 578 11.29 -10.83 10.79
N ARG A 579 11.79 -10.84 9.54
CA ARG A 579 12.94 -10.01 9.14
C ARG A 579 12.56 -8.54 9.01
N ILE A 580 11.38 -8.27 8.46
CA ILE A 580 10.81 -6.92 8.40
C ILE A 580 10.60 -6.38 9.82
N TYR A 581 10.01 -7.20 10.70
CA TYR A 581 9.80 -6.81 12.10
C TYR A 581 11.12 -6.52 12.83
N ARG A 582 12.14 -7.37 12.66
CA ARG A 582 13.48 -7.13 13.21
C ARG A 582 14.07 -5.81 12.73
N PHE A 583 13.95 -5.50 11.43
CA PHE A 583 14.44 -4.25 10.87
C PHE A 583 13.74 -3.03 11.49
N VAL A 584 12.42 -3.07 11.61
CA VAL A 584 11.63 -2.00 12.26
C VAL A 584 12.04 -1.84 13.73
N ARG A 585 12.25 -2.95 14.45
CA ARG A 585 12.70 -2.94 15.84
C ARG A 585 14.12 -2.39 16.01
N GLU A 586 15.06 -2.78 15.14
CA GLU A 586 16.42 -2.22 15.12
C GLU A 586 16.37 -0.71 14.87
N ALA A 587 15.49 -0.26 13.98
CA ALA A 587 15.30 1.15 13.71
C ALA A 587 14.76 1.93 14.92
N PHE A 588 13.82 1.35 15.67
CA PHE A 588 13.27 1.99 16.87
C PHE A 588 14.19 1.96 18.10
N ASN A 589 15.09 0.97 18.20
CA ASN A 589 16.01 0.79 19.34
C ASN A 589 17.35 1.51 19.20
N ALA A 590 17.64 2.14 18.06
CA ALA A 590 18.93 2.80 17.90
C ALA A 590 19.04 4.10 18.72
N SER A 591 20.28 4.43 19.08
CA SER A 591 20.62 5.49 20.03
C SER A 591 19.87 6.81 19.77
N PRO A 592 19.43 7.53 20.82
CA PRO A 592 18.59 8.72 20.69
C PRO A 592 19.22 9.86 19.88
N GLY A 593 20.56 9.95 19.83
CA GLY A 593 21.26 10.91 18.96
C GLY A 593 21.23 10.58 17.46
N ASN A 594 20.81 9.38 17.08
CA ASN A 594 20.70 8.93 15.68
C ASN A 594 19.24 8.74 15.22
N THR A 595 18.24 8.92 16.11
CA THR A 595 16.81 8.73 15.82
C THR A 595 15.98 9.98 16.12
N ALA A 596 16.61 11.13 16.33
CA ALA A 596 15.94 12.38 16.69
C ALA A 596 14.88 12.76 15.66
N SER A 597 15.21 12.75 14.36
CA SER A 597 14.23 13.08 13.31
C SER A 597 13.07 12.08 13.24
N LEU A 598 13.34 10.79 13.54
CA LEU A 598 12.32 9.75 13.54
C LEU A 598 11.39 9.86 14.76
N ALA A 599 11.93 10.27 15.91
CA ALA A 599 11.15 10.59 17.09
C ALA A 599 10.26 11.82 16.83
N ASP A 600 10.81 12.87 16.23
CA ASP A 600 10.06 14.07 15.85
C ASP A 600 8.92 13.71 14.89
N ILE A 601 9.16 12.89 13.87
CA ILE A 601 8.12 12.40 12.93
C ILE A 601 7.01 11.69 13.69
N ALA A 602 7.35 10.84 14.65
CA ALA A 602 6.37 10.10 15.40
C ALA A 602 5.55 11.00 16.35
N THR A 603 6.17 12.02 16.96
CA THR A 603 5.46 13.09 17.70
C THR A 603 4.56 13.93 16.80
N TRP A 604 5.00 14.21 15.57
CA TRP A 604 4.18 14.88 14.56
C TRP A 604 2.96 14.02 14.17
N VAL A 605 3.13 12.70 14.00
CA VAL A 605 1.98 11.80 13.77
C VAL A 605 0.99 11.85 14.93
N ASP A 606 1.46 11.90 16.18
CA ASP A 606 0.57 12.08 17.34
C ASP A 606 -0.20 13.42 17.26
N THR A 607 0.46 14.50 16.82
CA THR A 607 -0.19 15.81 16.60
C THR A 607 -1.26 15.76 15.51
N VAL A 608 -1.00 15.01 14.42
CA VAL A 608 -1.98 14.77 13.35
C VAL A 608 -3.16 13.95 13.86
N ALA A 609 -2.91 12.93 14.68
CA ALA A 609 -3.95 12.11 15.30
C ALA A 609 -4.83 12.92 16.26
N GLU A 610 -4.24 13.85 17.03
CA GLU A 610 -4.98 14.79 17.88
C GLU A 610 -5.86 15.74 17.07
N PHE A 611 -5.34 16.27 15.96
CA PHE A 611 -6.14 17.09 15.04
C PHE A 611 -7.35 16.30 14.51
N LEU A 612 -7.14 15.08 14.02
CA LEU A 612 -8.19 14.23 13.46
C LEU A 612 -9.28 13.82 14.47
N ARG A 613 -9.04 14.04 15.77
CA ARG A 613 -9.99 13.75 16.86
C ARG A 613 -10.94 14.87 17.23
N GLY A 614 -10.80 16.04 16.63
CA GLY A 614 -11.63 17.19 17.01
C GLY A 614 -10.96 18.14 18.01
N TYR A 615 -9.73 17.90 18.44
CA TYR A 615 -8.97 18.89 19.25
C TYR A 615 -8.33 19.98 18.37
N GLY A 616 -8.69 20.05 17.08
CA GLY A 616 -8.18 20.98 16.10
C GLY A 616 -8.93 22.32 16.03
N PRO A 617 -8.50 23.25 15.14
CA PRO A 617 -9.12 24.55 14.95
C PRO A 617 -10.62 24.43 14.66
N THR A 618 -11.42 25.17 15.43
CA THR A 618 -12.87 25.27 15.26
C THR A 618 -13.17 26.06 13.99
N VAL A 619 -13.60 25.39 12.92
CA VAL A 619 -14.10 26.06 11.72
C VAL A 619 -15.58 26.31 11.91
N ASP A 620 -15.97 27.58 11.95
CA ASP A 620 -17.38 27.97 12.08
C ASP A 620 -18.11 27.70 10.76
N LEU A 621 -18.70 26.50 10.66
CA LEU A 621 -19.48 26.04 9.52
C LEU A 621 -20.68 26.94 9.22
N ASN A 622 -21.17 27.75 10.17
CA ASN A 622 -22.27 28.69 9.91
C ASN A 622 -21.84 29.86 9.01
N LYS A 623 -20.59 30.33 9.11
CA LYS A 623 -20.06 31.34 8.18
C LYS A 623 -19.85 30.77 6.78
N VAL A 624 -19.32 29.55 6.70
CA VAL A 624 -19.07 28.82 5.44
C VAL A 624 -20.37 28.52 4.69
N VAL A 625 -21.42 28.13 5.40
CA VAL A 625 -22.75 27.88 4.83
C VAL A 625 -23.40 29.18 4.37
N ASN A 626 -23.35 30.25 5.17
CA ASN A 626 -24.00 31.52 4.83
C ASN A 626 -23.42 32.19 3.58
N GLU A 627 -22.13 31.99 3.26
CA GLU A 627 -21.53 32.53 2.02
C GLU A 627 -21.86 31.69 0.77
N ASN A 628 -22.03 30.36 0.91
CA ASN A 628 -22.38 29.44 -0.17
C ASN A 628 -23.90 29.16 -0.30
N THR A 629 -24.76 29.78 0.52
CA THR A 629 -26.23 29.62 0.51
C THR A 629 -26.95 30.08 -0.76
N LYS A 630 -26.23 30.52 -1.82
CA LYS A 630 -26.87 30.80 -3.10
C LYS A 630 -27.42 29.56 -3.81
N ASP A 631 -26.99 28.34 -3.43
CA ASP A 631 -27.47 27.08 -4.03
C ASP A 631 -28.18 26.14 -3.04
N THR A 632 -29.24 26.64 -2.39
CA THR A 632 -30.12 25.83 -1.52
C THR A 632 -30.82 24.70 -2.27
N GLU A 633 -31.06 24.85 -3.57
CA GLU A 633 -31.72 23.84 -4.41
C GLU A 633 -30.77 22.69 -4.77
N GLY A 634 -29.49 22.96 -5.04
CA GLY A 634 -28.48 21.93 -5.20
C GLY A 634 -28.27 21.10 -3.93
N LEU A 635 -28.33 21.71 -2.75
CA LEU A 635 -28.24 21.00 -1.46
C LEU A 635 -29.40 20.02 -1.26
N LYS A 636 -30.64 20.44 -1.55
CA LYS A 636 -31.83 19.55 -1.47
C LYS A 636 -31.75 18.41 -2.49
N ARG A 637 -31.28 18.69 -3.71
CA ARG A 637 -31.15 17.68 -4.77
C ARG A 637 -30.15 16.59 -4.39
N ASP A 638 -29.04 16.96 -3.76
CA ASP A 638 -28.01 15.99 -3.38
C ASP A 638 -28.36 15.19 -2.12
N LEU A 639 -29.11 15.79 -1.18
CA LEU A 639 -29.77 15.06 -0.08
C LEU A 639 -30.68 13.95 -0.62
N GLY A 640 -31.48 14.23 -1.65
CA GLY A 640 -32.32 13.24 -2.32
C GLY A 640 -31.52 12.11 -2.99
N LYS A 641 -30.45 12.44 -3.72
CA LYS A 641 -29.57 11.43 -4.35
C LYS A 641 -28.87 10.53 -3.34
N LEU A 642 -28.53 11.06 -2.17
CA LEU A 642 -27.89 10.29 -1.09
C LEU A 642 -28.86 9.29 -0.46
N GLN A 643 -30.12 9.68 -0.26
CA GLN A 643 -31.18 8.77 0.19
C GLN A 643 -31.35 7.63 -0.82
N GLU A 644 -31.42 7.95 -2.12
CA GLU A 644 -31.56 6.95 -3.19
C GLU A 644 -30.35 5.98 -3.29
N ARG A 645 -29.12 6.49 -3.14
CA ARG A 645 -27.89 5.65 -3.13
C ARG A 645 -27.80 4.75 -1.89
N LYS A 646 -28.50 5.08 -0.80
CA LYS A 646 -28.53 4.27 0.42
C LYS A 646 -29.61 3.19 0.33
N GLU A 647 -30.76 3.51 -0.26
CA GLU A 647 -31.80 2.52 -0.60
C GLU A 647 -31.22 1.44 -1.53
N LYS A 648 -30.53 1.85 -2.60
CA LYS A 648 -29.84 0.91 -3.51
C LYS A 648 -28.75 0.04 -2.87
N ARG A 649 -28.14 0.49 -1.75
CA ARG A 649 -27.15 -0.29 -0.98
C ARG A 649 -27.76 -1.12 0.15
N ARG A 650 -29.04 -0.92 0.46
CA ARG A 650 -29.83 -1.76 1.37
C ARG A 650 -30.54 -2.87 0.64
N GLU A 651 -30.86 -2.66 -0.64
CA GLU A 651 -31.57 -3.60 -1.51
C GLU A 651 -30.65 -4.59 -2.25
N GLY A 652 -29.33 -4.37 -2.24
CA GLY A 652 -28.32 -5.26 -2.80
C GLY A 652 -27.21 -5.51 -1.81
#